data_AF-A0A409VQH1-F1
#
_entry.id   AF-A0A409VQH1-F1
#
_cell.length_a   1.000
_cell.length_b   1.000
_cell.length_c   1.000
_cell.angle_alpha   90.00
_cell.angle_beta   90.00
_cell.angle_gamma   90.00
#
_symmetry.space_group_name_H-M   'P 1'
#
loop_
_entity.id
_entity.type
_entity.pdbx_description
1 polymer ?
#
loop_
_entity_poly.entity_id
_entity_poly.type
_entity_poly.pdbx_seq_one_letter_code
_entity_poly.pdbx_strand_id
1 'polypeptide(L)'
;MIYYLLFSKPLITTSFAHFLSFGLAFVYVGSLYLSKNARISFSGKGAQPRRPNMAMRDEPDVIRARLVAVSVATVVCCLIVLSVVWDHVDWKFKSLDIVIDSLFIRLGFPITSFGPITTNFANIHPHLVTPILFLGPLFAGFLGHELPGQRNWRWESHVAGRFFSLHGIRNYWIGPVTEEVVFRACILAVYHMSGASRMRMIFCSPLLFGLAHVHHALDTFYAKGGNAAAARIAFLGTLFQLAYTSLFGFYASYLFLRTGSILPPITAHIFCNIMGIPMIGYELSRHSKYRHLLTLSDMSAKSSYLDFGKLDWWWKQRDSSIVDACSEIDRPEDTDFRSGWKKAASFPSEVHVELLNLGTIPDPYVGFNEHAVQWIGDVEWLYKCSFAVDSNLAKRFAKLVFEGLDTICDVYLNKQKVLSAENMFRTYTHQISNSMSSGSIHTLLLHFKSAKALAKSEEGKYGKVRAGSSNLGDPSRVYVRKAQYDWRWDWVNDIEIVKARIVHELIGPGTYDLWSIPPDNSDGLYLSYPGPSLKVDVTLEGAWCPGSALIVTFSDSESQEIKFDRVQVRGWEEDGTHSNFVQESVVTWSGLQNNGVELWWPVGYGTQTLYSVRVALVSSNDVLIDERKQRIGFRSARLIQEPLLEADQYGTGTTFLFEINGVRMFMGGSNWVPADNFLTQISEDRYRRWLTLLRNGNQNMVRLWGGGVYEPDIFYDICDELGLLVWQDFQFACGVYPAHRDFVASVKQEAIDNVTRLRRHPSIVCFCGNNEDYQMVLQWGGIGELPARILYEHVLPDVVAELTDPLVPYHRGSPYGGKGWDTTDPTIGDVHQWNVWGGKELQYQEYDRLGGRFVSEFGIPSMPSMQTINYWMDGADKSQFYSQSQLMAQHTKAGSFERRFAIVMNENFKLTSDFETHVYNTQLMQSEAVSFAYRSWRREWRGPGREYTAGVLVWQLNDCWPVVSWAIADYFLRPKPVYYTIARQLAPITVGIFRNVVKNRDNDRPRQFYEFGAMQTLYATLSVWGTNSTLKARPAKLELCFFDLRSPDCLVETRDVVLLPNQTTELLEMKCPGPAHRKDLLPGDPLAVSSASVVASARLLDAGSGEVLARYSDWPEPYRFLQPPDPGLEVEVKAGVNDESTLILKVKNPVKCVVLSVQGDSGSEVRWSDNALDLVPDDPQTVTARGLKGRGVKVAYFGREKVHGIL
;
A
#
# COMPACT_ATOMS: atom_id res chain seq x y z
N MET A 1 -30.76 -27.23 -5.62
CA MET A 1 -31.08 -28.23 -6.66
C MET A 1 -30.55 -27.89 -8.08
N ILE A 2 -29.98 -26.70 -8.33
CA ILE A 2 -29.29 -26.37 -9.61
C ILE A 2 -27.88 -26.99 -9.78
N TYR A 3 -27.33 -27.61 -8.72
CA TYR A 3 -25.98 -28.19 -8.71
C TYR A 3 -25.74 -29.32 -9.74
N TYR A 4 -26.77 -29.82 -10.43
CA TYR A 4 -26.66 -30.94 -11.38
C TYR A 4 -26.64 -30.55 -12.87
N LEU A 5 -26.61 -29.25 -13.22
CA LEU A 5 -26.72 -28.82 -14.64
C LEU A 5 -25.45 -28.22 -15.24
N LEU A 6 -24.26 -28.43 -14.64
CA LEU A 6 -23.01 -28.08 -15.31
C LEU A 6 -22.77 -29.06 -16.46
N PHE A 7 -22.92 -28.59 -17.69
CA PHE A 7 -22.45 -29.32 -18.85
C PHE A 7 -20.93 -29.32 -18.85
N SER A 8 -20.32 -30.46 -19.20
CA SER A 8 -18.87 -30.56 -19.39
C SER A 8 -18.35 -29.68 -20.53
N LYS A 9 -19.23 -29.19 -21.42
CA LYS A 9 -18.96 -28.20 -22.47
C LYS A 9 -20.17 -27.26 -22.69
N PRO A 10 -19.97 -25.98 -23.03
CA PRO A 10 -21.05 -25.05 -23.36
C PRO A 10 -21.91 -25.55 -24.53
N LEU A 11 -23.24 -25.47 -24.42
CA LEU A 11 -24.17 -25.85 -25.49
C LEU A 11 -24.27 -24.76 -26.59
N ILE A 12 -24.16 -23.49 -26.20
CA ILE A 12 -24.20 -22.35 -27.13
C ILE A 12 -23.02 -21.41 -26.87
N THR A 13 -22.65 -20.57 -27.84
CA THR A 13 -21.61 -19.56 -27.63
C THR A 13 -22.14 -18.39 -26.81
N THR A 14 -21.25 -17.70 -26.08
CA THR A 14 -21.60 -16.50 -25.31
C THR A 14 -22.18 -15.40 -26.21
N SER A 15 -21.68 -15.22 -27.43
CA SER A 15 -22.22 -14.26 -28.41
C SER A 15 -23.65 -14.59 -28.82
N PHE A 16 -23.96 -15.87 -29.03
CA PHE A 16 -25.33 -16.31 -29.32
C PHE A 16 -26.25 -16.13 -28.11
N ALA A 17 -25.74 -16.34 -26.88
CA ALA A 17 -26.47 -16.06 -25.66
C ALA A 17 -26.82 -14.56 -25.50
N HIS A 18 -25.92 -13.64 -25.86
CA HIS A 18 -26.21 -12.20 -25.89
C HIS A 18 -27.31 -11.87 -26.90
N PHE A 19 -27.22 -12.40 -28.12
CA PHE A 19 -28.22 -12.21 -29.17
C PHE A 19 -29.61 -12.70 -28.74
N LEU A 20 -29.68 -13.92 -28.22
CA LEU A 20 -30.93 -14.52 -27.78
C LEU A 20 -31.52 -13.79 -26.55
N SER A 21 -30.67 -13.35 -25.61
CA SER A 21 -31.12 -12.57 -24.45
C SER A 21 -31.70 -11.21 -24.87
N PHE A 22 -31.08 -10.53 -25.84
CA PHE A 22 -31.63 -9.30 -26.42
C PHE A 22 -32.96 -9.57 -27.14
N GLY A 23 -33.04 -10.66 -27.91
CA GLY A 23 -34.27 -11.10 -28.57
C GLY A 23 -35.42 -11.37 -27.59
N LEU A 24 -35.16 -12.08 -26.49
CA LEU A 24 -36.15 -12.35 -25.44
C LEU A 24 -36.64 -11.06 -24.77
N ALA A 25 -35.73 -10.14 -24.43
CA ALA A 25 -36.09 -8.84 -23.89
C ALA A 25 -36.92 -8.01 -24.89
N PHE A 26 -36.57 -8.06 -26.18
CA PHE A 26 -37.28 -7.36 -27.25
C PHE A 26 -38.68 -7.95 -27.50
N VAL A 27 -38.84 -9.28 -27.51
CA VAL A 27 -40.16 -9.93 -27.64
C VAL A 27 -41.08 -9.48 -26.51
N TYR A 28 -40.56 -9.45 -25.28
CA TYR A 28 -41.33 -9.03 -24.12
C TYR A 28 -41.76 -7.55 -24.20
N VAL A 29 -40.80 -6.62 -24.35
CA VAL A 29 -41.10 -5.18 -24.38
C VAL A 29 -41.83 -4.77 -25.66
N GLY A 30 -41.44 -5.33 -26.80
CA GLY A 30 -42.01 -5.07 -28.11
C GLY A 30 -43.49 -5.48 -28.22
N SER A 31 -43.91 -6.51 -27.47
CA SER A 31 -45.32 -6.94 -27.42
C SER A 31 -46.28 -5.83 -27.02
N LEU A 32 -45.84 -4.92 -26.13
CA LEU A 32 -46.61 -3.75 -25.67
C LEU A 32 -46.94 -2.78 -26.81
N TYR A 33 -46.17 -2.84 -27.90
CA TYR A 33 -46.31 -1.97 -29.07
C TYR A 33 -46.92 -2.69 -30.28
N LEU A 34 -47.29 -3.97 -30.20
CA LEU A 34 -47.91 -4.68 -31.33
C LEU A 34 -49.42 -4.45 -31.43
N SER A 35 -50.12 -4.33 -30.30
CA SER A 35 -51.57 -4.09 -30.28
C SER A 35 -51.90 -2.59 -30.28
N LYS A 36 -52.79 -2.14 -31.18
CA LYS A 36 -53.31 -0.76 -31.19
C LYS A 36 -53.95 -0.35 -29.85
N ASN A 37 -54.50 -1.32 -29.11
CA ASN A 37 -55.16 -1.08 -27.82
C ASN A 37 -54.17 -1.08 -26.63
N ALA A 38 -52.93 -1.55 -26.82
CA ALA A 38 -51.87 -1.51 -25.79
C ALA A 38 -50.94 -0.29 -25.94
N ARG A 39 -50.91 0.31 -27.13
CA ARG A 39 -50.15 1.53 -27.43
C ARG A 39 -50.77 2.74 -26.74
N ILE A 40 -49.91 3.58 -26.17
CA ILE A 40 -50.30 4.92 -25.74
C ILE A 40 -50.36 5.79 -27.00
N SER A 41 -51.52 6.40 -27.26
CA SER A 41 -51.76 7.23 -28.44
C SER A 41 -51.73 8.71 -28.07
N PHE A 42 -50.78 9.46 -28.64
CA PHE A 42 -50.71 10.91 -28.53
C PHE A 42 -51.14 11.55 -29.85
N SER A 43 -52.37 12.05 -29.95
CA SER A 43 -52.84 12.81 -31.12
C SER A 43 -52.73 14.31 -30.89
N GLY A 44 -51.95 15.00 -31.74
CA GLY A 44 -52.18 16.40 -32.10
C GLY A 44 -51.10 17.41 -31.70
N LYS A 45 -50.48 18.04 -32.71
CA LYS A 45 -49.74 19.31 -32.59
C LYS A 45 -50.71 20.45 -32.26
N GLY A 46 -50.30 21.36 -31.38
CA GLY A 46 -50.90 22.69 -31.22
C GLY A 46 -51.71 22.89 -29.94
N ALA A 47 -51.44 23.99 -29.26
CA ALA A 47 -51.96 24.37 -27.95
C ALA A 47 -53.49 24.53 -27.89
N GLN A 48 -54.18 23.74 -27.06
CA GLN A 48 -55.34 24.11 -26.22
C GLN A 48 -55.80 22.92 -25.34
N PRO A 49 -56.56 23.15 -24.24
CA PRO A 49 -56.67 22.20 -23.13
C PRO A 49 -57.69 21.06 -23.37
N ARG A 50 -57.32 19.87 -22.89
CA ARG A 50 -58.10 18.63 -22.65
C ARG A 50 -59.29 18.34 -23.59
N ARG A 51 -59.07 17.40 -24.53
CA ARG A 51 -60.15 16.56 -25.10
C ARG A 51 -60.12 15.14 -24.47
N PRO A 52 -61.28 14.47 -24.29
CA PRO A 52 -61.41 13.27 -23.47
C PRO A 52 -61.33 11.95 -24.28
N ASN A 53 -60.30 11.76 -25.10
CA ASN A 53 -60.05 10.47 -25.76
C ASN A 53 -58.52 10.29 -25.96
N MET A 54 -57.81 10.06 -24.86
CA MET A 54 -56.35 10.02 -24.85
C MET A 54 -55.92 8.83 -23.98
N ALA A 55 -55.71 7.67 -24.62
CA ALA A 55 -55.46 6.40 -23.91
C ALA A 55 -54.21 6.45 -23.03
N MET A 56 -54.36 6.71 -21.74
CA MET A 56 -53.26 6.74 -20.76
C MET A 56 -52.91 5.34 -20.25
N ARG A 57 -51.66 5.15 -19.80
CA ARG A 57 -51.11 3.88 -19.30
C ARG A 57 -51.98 3.18 -18.24
N ASP A 58 -52.71 3.97 -17.47
CA ASP A 58 -53.54 3.54 -16.34
C ASP A 58 -55.03 3.39 -16.68
N GLU A 59 -55.40 3.50 -17.97
CA GLU A 59 -56.76 3.21 -18.40
C GLU A 59 -57.08 1.70 -18.34
N PRO A 60 -58.27 1.30 -17.87
CA PRO A 60 -58.65 -0.10 -17.71
C PRO A 60 -58.45 -0.95 -18.96
N ASP A 61 -58.78 -0.42 -20.14
CA ASP A 61 -58.68 -1.14 -21.41
C ASP A 61 -57.22 -1.29 -21.89
N VAL A 62 -56.37 -0.28 -21.63
CA VAL A 62 -54.93 -0.33 -21.91
C VAL A 62 -54.24 -1.32 -20.97
N ILE A 63 -54.60 -1.34 -19.68
CA ILE A 63 -54.09 -2.31 -18.71
C ILE A 63 -54.44 -3.73 -19.16
N ARG A 64 -55.72 -4.01 -19.47
CA ARG A 64 -56.14 -5.34 -19.96
C ARG A 64 -55.40 -5.77 -21.21
N ALA A 65 -55.25 -4.87 -22.20
CA ALA A 65 -54.53 -5.16 -23.43
C ALA A 65 -53.04 -5.45 -23.20
N ARG A 66 -52.39 -4.69 -22.31
CA ARG A 66 -50.97 -4.89 -21.95
C ARG A 66 -50.76 -6.19 -21.17
N LEU A 67 -51.65 -6.53 -20.24
CA LEU A 67 -51.60 -7.79 -19.49
C LEU A 67 -51.66 -9.00 -20.43
N VAL A 68 -52.60 -8.99 -21.39
CA VAL A 68 -52.68 -10.05 -22.41
C VAL A 68 -51.39 -10.11 -23.25
N ALA A 69 -50.88 -8.96 -23.69
CA ALA A 69 -49.67 -8.90 -24.51
C ALA A 69 -48.44 -9.47 -23.80
N VAL A 70 -48.18 -9.07 -22.56
CA VAL A 70 -47.01 -9.56 -21.80
C VAL A 70 -47.15 -11.02 -21.43
N SER A 71 -48.35 -11.49 -21.07
CA SER A 71 -48.57 -12.91 -20.77
C SER A 71 -48.32 -13.80 -21.99
N VAL A 72 -48.81 -13.40 -23.17
CA VAL A 72 -48.52 -14.12 -24.43
C VAL A 72 -47.03 -14.08 -24.74
N ALA A 73 -46.38 -12.92 -24.59
CA ALA A 73 -44.95 -12.78 -24.84
C ALA A 73 -44.10 -13.64 -23.89
N THR A 74 -44.47 -13.76 -22.62
CA THR A 74 -43.79 -14.66 -21.66
C THR A 74 -43.89 -16.12 -22.09
N VAL A 75 -45.07 -16.58 -22.54
CA VAL A 75 -45.23 -17.94 -23.07
C VAL A 75 -44.33 -18.15 -24.30
N VAL A 76 -44.29 -17.19 -25.22
CA VAL A 76 -43.41 -17.25 -26.40
C VAL A 76 -41.93 -17.31 -25.98
N CYS A 77 -41.50 -16.51 -25.01
CA CYS A 77 -40.13 -16.57 -24.48
C CYS A 77 -39.78 -17.94 -23.90
N CYS A 78 -40.69 -18.56 -23.14
CA CYS A 78 -40.49 -19.93 -22.64
C CYS A 78 -40.41 -20.95 -23.79
N LEU A 79 -41.24 -20.81 -24.84
CA LEU A 79 -41.21 -21.68 -26.02
C LEU A 79 -39.92 -21.52 -26.85
N ILE A 80 -39.35 -20.30 -26.91
CA ILE A 80 -38.05 -20.05 -27.54
C ILE A 80 -36.95 -20.80 -26.78
N VAL A 81 -36.91 -20.68 -25.44
CA VAL A 81 -35.94 -21.42 -24.62
C VAL A 81 -36.13 -22.93 -24.76
N LEU A 82 -37.38 -23.41 -24.79
CA LEU A 82 -37.70 -24.82 -25.05
C LEU A 82 -37.18 -25.27 -26.42
N SER A 83 -37.33 -24.45 -27.47
CA SER A 83 -36.84 -24.78 -28.81
C SER A 83 -35.31 -24.89 -28.84
N VAL A 84 -34.60 -24.00 -28.13
CA VAL A 84 -33.13 -24.06 -28.02
C VAL A 84 -32.67 -25.30 -27.25
N VAL A 85 -33.36 -25.63 -26.15
CA VAL A 85 -33.11 -26.86 -25.39
C VAL A 85 -33.39 -28.09 -26.26
N TRP A 86 -34.49 -28.10 -27.01
CA TRP A 86 -34.88 -29.18 -27.91
C TRP A 86 -33.84 -29.44 -29.02
N ASP A 87 -33.30 -28.37 -29.62
CA ASP A 87 -32.33 -28.46 -30.71
C ASP A 87 -30.94 -28.98 -30.26
N HIS A 88 -30.58 -28.79 -28.98
CA HIS A 88 -29.25 -29.12 -28.45
C HIS A 88 -29.22 -30.36 -27.54
N VAL A 89 -30.37 -30.98 -27.25
CA VAL A 89 -30.45 -32.28 -26.58
C VAL A 89 -30.41 -33.37 -27.65
N ASP A 90 -29.27 -34.05 -27.75
CA ASP A 90 -28.93 -35.08 -28.73
C ASP A 90 -30.04 -36.15 -28.90
N TRP A 91 -30.28 -36.57 -30.15
CA TRP A 91 -31.44 -37.30 -30.69
C TRP A 91 -31.74 -38.72 -30.12
N LYS A 92 -31.26 -39.06 -28.92
CA LYS A 92 -31.49 -40.38 -28.28
C LYS A 92 -32.76 -40.47 -27.42
N PHE A 93 -33.42 -39.36 -27.11
CA PHE A 93 -34.63 -39.36 -26.27
C PHE A 93 -35.85 -38.78 -27.00
N LYS A 94 -36.68 -39.63 -27.61
CA LYS A 94 -38.01 -39.27 -28.15
C LYS A 94 -39.08 -39.15 -27.05
N SER A 95 -38.74 -38.70 -25.84
CA SER A 95 -39.72 -38.46 -24.76
C SER A 95 -39.87 -36.96 -24.56
N LEU A 96 -41.05 -36.44 -24.94
CA LEU A 96 -41.44 -35.05 -24.70
C LEU A 96 -41.36 -34.70 -23.20
N ASP A 97 -41.60 -35.68 -22.33
CA ASP A 97 -41.60 -35.51 -20.87
C ASP A 97 -40.23 -35.09 -20.34
N ILE A 98 -39.13 -35.66 -20.83
CA ILE A 98 -37.77 -35.31 -20.37
C ILE A 98 -37.38 -33.88 -20.76
N VAL A 99 -37.80 -33.43 -21.95
CA VAL A 99 -37.51 -32.08 -22.42
C VAL A 99 -38.34 -31.05 -21.63
N ILE A 100 -39.59 -31.39 -21.35
CA ILE A 100 -40.46 -30.60 -20.48
C ILE A 100 -39.87 -30.53 -19.05
N ASP A 101 -39.37 -31.64 -18.51
CA ASP A 101 -38.75 -31.68 -17.18
C ASP A 101 -37.46 -30.85 -17.12
N SER A 102 -36.62 -30.95 -18.16
CA SER A 102 -35.41 -30.14 -18.27
C SER A 102 -35.73 -28.64 -18.38
N LEU A 103 -36.79 -28.28 -19.12
CA LEU A 103 -37.27 -26.91 -19.22
C LEU A 103 -37.71 -26.38 -17.84
N PHE A 104 -38.56 -27.13 -17.14
CA PHE A 104 -39.09 -26.71 -15.84
C PHE A 104 -37.98 -26.51 -14.80
N ILE A 105 -36.99 -27.41 -14.74
CA ILE A 105 -35.83 -27.25 -13.84
C ILE A 105 -35.03 -25.98 -14.20
N ARG A 106 -34.77 -25.73 -15.50
CA ARG A 106 -33.98 -24.56 -15.95
C ARG A 106 -34.69 -23.24 -15.73
N LEU A 107 -36.02 -23.24 -15.85
CA LEU A 107 -36.84 -22.07 -15.57
C LEU A 107 -37.05 -21.86 -14.05
N GLY A 108 -36.53 -22.74 -13.19
CA GLY A 108 -36.66 -22.62 -11.74
C GLY A 108 -38.03 -23.03 -11.20
N PHE A 109 -38.71 -23.95 -11.89
CA PHE A 109 -39.96 -24.60 -11.48
C PHE A 109 -39.71 -26.10 -11.20
N PRO A 110 -39.08 -26.49 -10.08
CA PRO A 110 -38.81 -27.89 -9.78
C PRO A 110 -40.09 -28.74 -9.68
N ILE A 111 -40.16 -29.84 -10.44
CA ILE A 111 -41.31 -30.77 -10.52
C ILE A 111 -41.59 -31.51 -9.20
N THR A 112 -40.61 -31.58 -8.31
CA THR A 112 -40.74 -32.22 -6.98
C THR A 112 -41.19 -31.26 -5.87
N SER A 113 -41.45 -29.98 -6.15
CA SER A 113 -41.72 -28.97 -5.12
C SER A 113 -43.19 -28.71 -4.79
N PHE A 114 -44.12 -29.54 -5.27
CA PHE A 114 -45.52 -29.53 -4.80
C PHE A 114 -45.78 -30.54 -3.66
N GLY A 115 -44.76 -30.89 -2.87
CA GLY A 115 -44.98 -31.54 -1.57
C GLY A 115 -45.56 -30.54 -0.55
N PRO A 116 -46.25 -30.99 0.52
CA PRO A 116 -46.71 -30.09 1.57
C PRO A 116 -45.53 -29.27 2.08
N ILE A 117 -45.75 -27.98 2.38
CA ILE A 117 -44.78 -27.08 3.02
C ILE A 117 -44.45 -27.70 4.38
N THR A 118 -43.50 -28.63 4.41
CA THR A 118 -42.94 -29.15 5.64
C THR A 118 -42.07 -28.04 6.23
N THR A 119 -42.02 -28.01 7.56
CA THR A 119 -41.40 -27.00 8.44
C THR A 119 -39.87 -26.92 8.33
N ASN A 120 -39.32 -26.98 7.12
CA ASN A 120 -37.90 -26.86 6.86
C ASN A 120 -37.56 -25.39 6.62
N PHE A 121 -37.00 -24.73 7.63
CA PHE A 121 -36.64 -23.30 7.62
C PHE A 121 -35.79 -22.87 6.40
N ALA A 122 -35.05 -23.80 5.79
CA ALA A 122 -34.21 -23.55 4.61
C ALA A 122 -34.99 -23.09 3.37
N ASN A 123 -36.27 -23.47 3.21
CA ASN A 123 -37.10 -23.04 2.08
C ASN A 123 -37.78 -21.69 2.31
N ILE A 124 -37.85 -21.22 3.57
CA ILE A 124 -38.50 -19.97 3.95
C ILE A 124 -37.50 -18.80 3.91
N HIS A 125 -36.25 -19.04 4.31
CA HIS A 125 -35.21 -18.01 4.42
C HIS A 125 -35.08 -17.12 3.16
N PRO A 126 -35.04 -17.65 1.91
CA PRO A 126 -34.89 -16.81 0.72
C PRO A 126 -36.03 -15.80 0.51
N HIS A 127 -37.23 -16.11 0.98
CA HIS A 127 -38.39 -15.21 0.91
C HIS A 127 -38.37 -14.13 1.99
N LEU A 128 -37.59 -14.32 3.06
CA LEU A 128 -37.47 -13.38 4.18
C LEU A 128 -36.34 -12.37 3.99
N VAL A 129 -35.38 -12.64 3.10
CA VAL A 129 -34.25 -11.72 2.85
C VAL A 129 -34.74 -10.35 2.42
N THR A 130 -35.73 -10.27 1.51
CA THR A 130 -36.25 -8.98 1.05
C THR A 130 -36.99 -8.22 2.16
N PRO A 131 -37.94 -8.81 2.91
CA PRO A 131 -38.49 -8.17 4.11
C PRO A 131 -37.45 -7.66 5.11
N ILE A 132 -36.36 -8.41 5.33
CA ILE A 132 -35.27 -8.00 6.23
C ILE A 132 -34.57 -6.73 5.72
N LEU A 133 -34.36 -6.61 4.41
CA LEU A 133 -33.77 -5.41 3.79
C LEU A 133 -34.69 -4.18 3.86
N PHE A 134 -35.96 -4.35 4.25
CA PHE A 134 -36.96 -3.29 4.41
C PHE A 134 -37.44 -3.15 5.86
N LEU A 135 -36.63 -3.58 6.85
CA LEU A 135 -36.98 -3.46 8.26
C LEU A 135 -37.25 -2.01 8.67
N GLY A 136 -36.52 -1.02 8.14
CA GLY A 136 -36.81 0.40 8.39
C GLY A 136 -38.22 0.82 7.99
N PRO A 137 -38.62 0.66 6.71
CA PRO A 137 -39.98 0.92 6.25
C PRO A 137 -41.07 0.09 6.96
N LEU A 138 -40.80 -1.18 7.27
CA LEU A 138 -41.73 -2.01 8.05
C LEU A 138 -41.90 -1.49 9.48
N PHE A 139 -40.82 -1.04 10.10
CA PHE A 139 -40.84 -0.44 11.43
C PHE A 139 -41.55 0.92 11.43
N ALA A 140 -41.39 1.73 10.37
CA ALA A 140 -42.17 2.95 10.17
C ALA A 140 -43.67 2.63 10.06
N GLY A 141 -44.06 1.62 9.26
CA GLY A 141 -45.44 1.15 9.18
C GLY A 141 -45.99 0.65 10.52
N PHE A 142 -45.16 -0.01 11.33
CA PHE A 142 -45.51 -0.42 12.69
C PHE A 142 -45.80 0.78 13.60
N LEU A 143 -44.98 1.83 13.53
CA LEU A 143 -45.17 3.08 14.27
C LEU A 143 -46.39 3.87 13.79
N GLY A 144 -46.76 3.75 12.51
CA GLY A 144 -47.99 4.30 11.94
C GLY A 144 -49.27 3.54 12.32
N HIS A 145 -49.14 2.39 12.97
CA HIS A 145 -50.22 1.42 13.20
C HIS A 145 -50.88 0.88 11.91
N GLU A 146 -50.10 0.81 10.82
CA GLU A 146 -50.56 0.47 9.47
C GLU A 146 -50.26 -0.99 9.07
N LEU A 147 -49.57 -1.77 9.92
CA LEU A 147 -49.31 -3.20 9.67
C LEU A 147 -50.53 -4.09 9.96
N PRO A 148 -50.61 -5.29 9.37
CA PRO A 148 -51.69 -6.25 9.62
C PRO A 148 -51.99 -6.45 11.11
N GLY A 149 -53.25 -6.28 11.50
CA GLY A 149 -53.70 -6.42 12.89
C GLY A 149 -53.54 -5.17 13.77
N GLN A 150 -52.97 -4.08 13.26
CA GLN A 150 -52.91 -2.80 13.97
C GLN A 150 -54.13 -1.91 13.67
N ARG A 151 -54.37 -0.92 14.53
CA ARG A 151 -55.60 -0.12 14.57
C ARG A 151 -55.97 0.58 13.25
N ASN A 152 -54.98 0.98 12.45
CA ASN A 152 -55.22 1.68 11.18
C ASN A 152 -55.23 0.73 9.97
N TRP A 153 -54.93 -0.56 10.16
CA TRP A 153 -54.98 -1.54 9.10
C TRP A 153 -56.42 -1.97 8.81
N ARG A 154 -56.79 -1.96 7.54
CA ARG A 154 -58.11 -2.37 7.04
C ARG A 154 -57.96 -3.27 5.83
N TRP A 155 -58.65 -4.41 5.83
CA TRP A 155 -58.63 -5.35 4.73
C TRP A 155 -59.09 -4.71 3.41
N GLU A 156 -60.15 -3.91 3.42
CA GLU A 156 -60.68 -3.33 2.17
C GLU A 156 -59.70 -2.37 1.49
N SER A 157 -59.00 -1.53 2.24
CA SER A 157 -58.11 -0.50 1.67
C SER A 157 -56.66 -0.95 1.51
N HIS A 158 -56.13 -1.80 2.41
CA HIS A 158 -54.72 -2.20 2.40
C HIS A 158 -54.47 -3.49 1.63
N VAL A 159 -55.48 -4.35 1.49
CA VAL A 159 -55.36 -5.63 0.78
C VAL A 159 -56.30 -5.70 -0.41
N ALA A 160 -57.62 -5.65 -0.21
CA ALA A 160 -58.59 -5.87 -1.26
C ALA A 160 -58.47 -4.86 -2.41
N GLY A 161 -58.46 -3.56 -2.09
CA GLY A 161 -58.31 -2.47 -3.05
C GLY A 161 -56.92 -2.40 -3.70
N ARG A 162 -55.88 -2.90 -3.03
CA ARG A 162 -54.49 -2.83 -3.49
C ARG A 162 -54.09 -3.98 -4.40
N PHE A 163 -54.53 -5.21 -4.11
CA PHE A 163 -54.11 -6.40 -4.87
C PHE A 163 -55.13 -6.87 -5.91
N PHE A 164 -56.43 -6.65 -5.71
CA PHE A 164 -57.48 -7.18 -6.60
C PHE A 164 -58.10 -6.13 -7.55
N SER A 165 -57.65 -4.87 -7.49
CA SER A 165 -57.95 -3.90 -8.54
C SER A 165 -57.17 -4.23 -9.82
N LEU A 166 -57.62 -3.74 -10.98
CA LEU A 166 -56.88 -3.90 -12.26
C LEU A 166 -55.43 -3.41 -12.16
N HIS A 167 -55.19 -2.34 -11.40
CA HIS A 167 -53.86 -1.81 -11.12
C HIS A 167 -53.05 -2.74 -10.19
N GLY A 168 -53.71 -3.32 -9.19
CA GLY A 168 -53.12 -4.28 -8.28
C GLY A 168 -52.69 -5.57 -8.96
N ILE A 169 -53.56 -6.14 -9.79
CA ILE A 169 -53.28 -7.35 -10.59
C ILE A 169 -52.06 -7.11 -11.49
N ARG A 170 -51.95 -5.92 -12.10
CA ARG A 170 -50.79 -5.53 -12.91
C ARG A 170 -49.50 -5.45 -12.07
N ASN A 171 -49.52 -4.69 -10.98
CA ASN A 171 -48.30 -4.34 -10.26
C ASN A 171 -47.81 -5.43 -9.29
N TYR A 172 -48.69 -6.31 -8.81
CA TYR A 172 -48.38 -7.27 -7.74
C TYR A 172 -48.51 -8.73 -8.15
N TRP A 173 -49.12 -9.02 -9.29
CA TRP A 173 -49.31 -10.41 -9.74
C TRP A 173 -48.71 -10.61 -11.12
N ILE A 174 -49.37 -10.12 -12.17
CA ILE A 174 -49.00 -10.47 -13.54
C ILE A 174 -47.67 -9.86 -13.91
N GLY A 175 -47.44 -8.55 -13.66
CA GLY A 175 -46.19 -7.87 -14.02
C GLY A 175 -44.95 -8.52 -13.39
N PRO A 176 -44.86 -8.65 -12.05
CA PRO A 176 -43.72 -9.30 -11.40
C PRO A 176 -43.50 -10.73 -11.88
N VAL A 177 -44.56 -11.53 -12.03
CA VAL A 177 -44.43 -12.92 -12.50
C VAL A 177 -43.90 -12.97 -13.93
N THR A 178 -44.47 -12.19 -14.85
CA THR A 178 -44.05 -12.22 -16.26
C THR A 178 -42.66 -11.64 -16.46
N GLU A 179 -42.27 -10.62 -15.69
CA GLU A 179 -40.94 -10.03 -15.72
C GLU A 179 -39.87 -10.98 -15.17
N GLU A 180 -40.07 -11.57 -14.00
CA GLU A 180 -39.09 -12.51 -13.45
C GLU A 180 -38.95 -13.77 -14.31
N VAL A 181 -40.05 -14.29 -14.88
CA VAL A 181 -39.98 -15.45 -15.78
C VAL A 181 -39.18 -15.14 -17.05
N VAL A 182 -39.33 -13.96 -17.65
CA VAL A 182 -38.53 -13.62 -18.84
C VAL A 182 -37.09 -13.29 -18.46
N PHE A 183 -36.87 -12.41 -17.49
CA PHE A 183 -35.56 -11.84 -17.23
C PHE A 183 -34.69 -12.65 -16.27
N ARG A 184 -35.25 -13.53 -15.45
CA ARG A 184 -34.50 -14.49 -14.63
C ARG A 184 -34.59 -15.89 -15.18
N ALA A 185 -35.79 -16.43 -15.37
CA ALA A 185 -35.90 -17.83 -15.80
C ALA A 185 -35.39 -18.03 -17.24
N CYS A 186 -35.87 -17.25 -18.22
CA CYS A 186 -35.49 -17.46 -19.62
C CYS A 186 -34.07 -16.96 -19.93
N ILE A 187 -33.75 -15.72 -19.59
CA ILE A 187 -32.44 -15.12 -19.93
C ILE A 187 -31.29 -15.79 -19.17
N LEU A 188 -31.42 -16.11 -17.87
CA LEU A 188 -30.35 -16.81 -17.16
C LEU A 188 -30.20 -18.25 -17.66
N ALA A 189 -31.28 -18.93 -18.06
CA ALA A 189 -31.16 -20.25 -18.68
C ALA A 189 -30.30 -20.22 -19.95
N VAL A 190 -30.43 -19.17 -20.77
CA VAL A 190 -29.60 -18.96 -21.97
C VAL A 190 -28.13 -18.74 -21.63
N TYR A 191 -27.82 -17.83 -20.69
CA TYR A 191 -26.43 -17.62 -20.24
C TYR A 191 -25.82 -18.85 -19.58
N HIS A 192 -26.63 -19.62 -18.86
CA HIS A 192 -26.21 -20.87 -18.27
C HIS A 192 -25.82 -21.90 -19.33
N MET A 193 -26.61 -22.03 -20.41
CA MET A 193 -26.28 -22.89 -21.56
C MET A 193 -25.00 -22.47 -22.29
N SER A 194 -24.58 -21.21 -22.17
CA SER A 194 -23.33 -20.72 -22.76
C SER A 194 -22.09 -20.92 -21.88
N GLY A 195 -22.22 -21.52 -20.70
CA GLY A 195 -21.13 -21.66 -19.74
C GLY A 195 -20.68 -20.32 -19.13
N ALA A 196 -21.55 -19.31 -19.09
CA ALA A 196 -21.22 -18.04 -18.45
C ALA A 196 -20.96 -18.23 -16.94
N SER A 197 -19.96 -17.54 -16.41
CA SER A 197 -19.68 -17.57 -14.97
C SER A 197 -20.84 -16.95 -14.17
N ARG A 198 -21.00 -17.38 -12.91
CA ARG A 198 -22.06 -16.86 -12.03
C ARG A 198 -22.02 -15.34 -11.91
N MET A 199 -20.83 -14.76 -11.86
CA MET A 199 -20.64 -13.31 -11.82
C MET A 199 -21.19 -12.63 -13.08
N ARG A 200 -20.91 -13.17 -14.27
CA ARG A 200 -21.48 -12.63 -15.52
C ARG A 200 -23.00 -12.78 -15.57
N MET A 201 -23.52 -13.89 -15.09
CA MET A 201 -24.97 -14.11 -15.00
C MET A 201 -25.64 -13.11 -14.04
N ILE A 202 -25.02 -12.81 -12.90
CA ILE A 202 -25.54 -11.87 -11.89
C ILE A 202 -25.46 -10.43 -12.38
N PHE A 203 -24.33 -10.00 -12.95
CA PHE A 203 -24.10 -8.59 -13.26
C PHE A 203 -24.40 -8.18 -14.70
N CYS A 204 -24.32 -9.08 -15.68
CA CYS A 204 -24.56 -8.73 -17.10
C CYS A 204 -26.01 -8.96 -17.53
N SER A 205 -26.64 -10.07 -17.12
CA SER A 205 -28.01 -10.38 -17.54
C SER A 205 -29.05 -9.33 -17.12
N PRO A 206 -28.95 -8.69 -15.93
CA PRO A 206 -29.99 -7.76 -15.50
C PRO A 206 -29.89 -6.37 -16.13
N LEU A 207 -28.81 -6.06 -16.86
CA LEU A 207 -28.69 -4.81 -17.62
C LEU A 207 -29.78 -4.72 -18.71
N LEU A 208 -30.18 -5.86 -19.30
CA LEU A 208 -31.28 -5.91 -20.26
C LEU A 208 -32.64 -5.65 -19.60
N PHE A 209 -32.81 -6.02 -18.33
CA PHE A 209 -34.01 -5.72 -17.54
C PHE A 209 -34.12 -4.23 -17.25
N GLY A 210 -32.99 -3.59 -16.89
CA GLY A 210 -32.94 -2.13 -16.73
C GLY A 210 -33.20 -1.39 -18.05
N LEU A 211 -32.59 -1.82 -19.15
CA LEU A 211 -32.82 -1.25 -20.48
C LEU A 211 -34.27 -1.39 -20.94
N ALA A 212 -34.95 -2.48 -20.57
CA ALA A 212 -36.36 -2.67 -20.86
C ALA A 212 -37.25 -1.56 -20.29
N HIS A 213 -36.84 -0.86 -19.23
CA HIS A 213 -37.60 0.23 -18.62
C HIS A 213 -37.36 1.60 -19.26
N VAL A 214 -36.36 1.73 -20.15
CA VAL A 214 -36.04 2.99 -20.85
C VAL A 214 -37.21 3.49 -21.70
N HIS A 215 -38.10 2.60 -22.15
CA HIS A 215 -39.29 3.00 -22.90
C HIS A 215 -40.24 3.91 -22.10
N HIS A 216 -40.19 3.88 -20.76
CA HIS A 216 -40.96 4.79 -19.90
C HIS A 216 -40.47 6.24 -19.94
N ALA A 217 -39.28 6.50 -20.48
CA ALA A 217 -38.76 7.84 -20.71
C ALA A 217 -39.68 8.62 -21.65
N LEU A 218 -40.11 7.97 -22.74
CA LEU A 218 -41.01 8.56 -23.74
C LEU A 218 -42.39 8.82 -23.14
N ASP A 219 -42.92 7.87 -22.36
CA ASP A 219 -44.19 8.03 -21.65
C ASP A 219 -44.15 9.25 -20.71
N THR A 220 -43.07 9.38 -19.93
CA THR A 220 -42.88 10.46 -18.97
C THR A 220 -42.70 11.82 -19.67
N PHE A 221 -41.97 11.84 -20.77
CA PHE A 221 -41.74 13.04 -21.57
C PHE A 221 -43.04 13.64 -22.12
N TYR A 222 -43.88 12.81 -22.73
CA TYR A 222 -45.17 13.27 -23.25
C TYR A 222 -46.19 13.57 -22.15
N ALA A 223 -46.23 12.77 -21.07
CA ALA A 223 -47.12 13.02 -19.93
C ALA A 223 -46.82 14.35 -19.22
N LYS A 224 -45.56 14.81 -19.23
CA LYS A 224 -45.12 16.07 -18.61
C LYS A 224 -45.13 17.27 -19.57
N GLY A 225 -45.69 17.13 -20.77
CA GLY A 225 -45.95 18.24 -21.69
C GLY A 225 -44.90 18.49 -22.77
N GLY A 226 -43.96 17.55 -23.01
CA GLY A 226 -43.11 17.54 -24.20
C GLY A 226 -42.12 18.70 -24.36
N ASN A 227 -41.81 19.41 -23.28
CA ASN A 227 -40.87 20.54 -23.26
C ASN A 227 -39.50 20.15 -22.68
N ALA A 228 -38.52 21.07 -22.69
CA ALA A 228 -37.17 20.79 -22.20
C ALA A 228 -37.12 20.39 -20.71
N ALA A 229 -38.05 20.90 -19.88
CA ALA A 229 -38.15 20.50 -18.48
C ALA A 229 -38.72 19.07 -18.35
N ALA A 230 -39.71 18.70 -19.17
CA ALA A 230 -40.21 17.34 -19.29
C ALA A 230 -39.13 16.37 -19.76
N ALA A 231 -38.26 16.79 -20.69
CA ALA A 231 -37.12 15.99 -21.14
C ALA A 231 -36.11 15.74 -20.01
N ARG A 232 -35.78 16.77 -19.22
CA ARG A 232 -34.89 16.63 -18.05
C ARG A 232 -35.47 15.70 -16.99
N ILE A 233 -36.75 15.84 -16.66
CA ILE A 233 -37.44 14.98 -15.69
C ILE A 233 -37.51 13.54 -16.20
N ALA A 234 -37.85 13.33 -17.47
CA ALA A 234 -37.88 12.02 -18.09
C ALA A 234 -36.48 11.37 -18.10
N PHE A 235 -35.43 12.13 -18.41
CA PHE A 235 -34.06 11.64 -18.39
C PHE A 235 -33.60 11.24 -16.99
N LEU A 236 -33.74 12.12 -15.99
CA LEU A 236 -33.36 11.83 -14.61
C LEU A 236 -34.17 10.67 -14.01
N GLY A 237 -35.48 10.63 -14.27
CA GLY A 237 -36.34 9.53 -13.84
C GLY A 237 -35.94 8.20 -14.47
N THR A 238 -35.56 8.20 -15.75
CA THR A 238 -35.12 7.00 -16.46
C THR A 238 -33.74 6.53 -15.98
N LEU A 239 -32.81 7.45 -15.72
CA LEU A 239 -31.49 7.11 -15.19
C LEU A 239 -31.61 6.48 -13.79
N PHE A 240 -32.44 7.05 -12.93
CA PHE A 240 -32.75 6.49 -11.62
C PHE A 240 -33.43 5.11 -11.74
N GLN A 241 -34.45 4.99 -12.59
CA GLN A 241 -35.15 3.73 -12.84
C GLN A 241 -34.18 2.66 -13.34
N LEU A 242 -33.28 3.00 -14.28
CA LEU A 242 -32.27 2.10 -14.83
C LEU A 242 -31.31 1.59 -13.74
N ALA A 243 -30.79 2.49 -12.90
CA ALA A 243 -29.91 2.13 -11.80
C ALA A 243 -30.62 1.23 -10.77
N TYR A 244 -31.83 1.63 -10.35
CA TYR A 244 -32.61 0.91 -9.35
C TYR A 244 -33.03 -0.49 -9.81
N THR A 245 -33.56 -0.60 -11.04
CA THR A 245 -33.99 -1.89 -11.61
C THR A 245 -32.82 -2.80 -11.96
N SER A 246 -31.65 -2.25 -12.30
CA SER A 246 -30.42 -3.04 -12.48
C SER A 246 -29.94 -3.62 -11.15
N LEU A 247 -29.93 -2.82 -10.08
CA LEU A 247 -29.54 -3.26 -8.74
C LEU A 247 -30.50 -4.33 -8.19
N PHE A 248 -31.81 -4.09 -8.29
CA PHE A 248 -32.81 -5.12 -7.96
C PHE A 248 -32.60 -6.37 -8.81
N GLY A 249 -32.26 -6.19 -10.09
CA GLY A 249 -32.01 -7.30 -10.99
C GLY A 249 -30.78 -8.12 -10.63
N PHE A 250 -29.71 -7.51 -10.14
CA PHE A 250 -28.54 -8.23 -9.59
C PHE A 250 -28.95 -9.10 -8.39
N TYR A 251 -29.74 -8.52 -7.48
CA TYR A 251 -30.26 -9.20 -6.30
C TYR A 251 -31.20 -10.36 -6.66
N ALA A 252 -32.16 -10.14 -7.58
CA ALA A 252 -33.08 -11.16 -8.06
C ALA A 252 -32.35 -12.31 -8.78
N SER A 253 -31.33 -12.00 -9.61
CA SER A 253 -30.47 -13.02 -10.22
C SER A 253 -29.69 -13.82 -9.20
N TYR A 254 -29.18 -13.18 -8.14
CA TYR A 254 -28.55 -13.87 -7.02
C TYR A 254 -29.52 -14.83 -6.33
N LEU A 255 -30.73 -14.37 -5.98
CA LEU A 255 -31.76 -15.22 -5.36
C LEU A 255 -32.12 -16.42 -6.24
N PHE A 256 -32.31 -16.20 -7.55
CA PHE A 256 -32.61 -17.25 -8.52
C PHE A 256 -31.49 -18.29 -8.58
N LEU A 257 -30.24 -17.85 -8.74
CA LEU A 257 -29.09 -18.76 -8.88
C LEU A 257 -28.77 -19.50 -7.57
N ARG A 258 -29.01 -18.87 -6.41
CA ARG A 258 -28.78 -19.47 -5.09
C ARG A 258 -29.83 -20.53 -4.75
N THR A 259 -31.09 -20.27 -5.06
CA THR A 259 -32.21 -21.13 -4.67
C THR A 259 -32.56 -22.16 -5.74
N GLY A 260 -32.33 -21.81 -7.00
CA GLY A 260 -32.82 -22.53 -8.15
C GLY A 260 -34.33 -22.53 -8.30
N SER A 261 -34.99 -21.54 -7.71
CA SER A 261 -36.42 -21.32 -7.80
C SER A 261 -36.70 -19.92 -8.29
N ILE A 262 -37.74 -19.77 -9.12
CA ILE A 262 -38.23 -18.46 -9.54
C ILE A 262 -39.11 -17.79 -8.47
N LEU A 263 -39.57 -18.55 -7.47
CA LEU A 263 -40.47 -18.03 -6.44
C LEU A 263 -39.81 -16.95 -5.56
N PRO A 264 -38.58 -17.10 -5.05
CA PRO A 264 -37.94 -16.06 -4.24
C PRO A 264 -37.77 -14.72 -4.99
N PRO A 265 -37.25 -14.69 -6.23
CA PRO A 265 -37.25 -13.46 -7.05
C PRO A 265 -38.63 -12.84 -7.23
N ILE A 266 -39.67 -13.64 -7.52
CA ILE A 266 -41.06 -13.13 -7.66
C ILE A 266 -41.54 -12.51 -6.34
N THR A 267 -41.36 -13.20 -5.21
CA THR A 267 -41.77 -12.66 -3.91
C THR A 267 -41.00 -11.39 -3.54
N ALA A 268 -39.70 -11.33 -3.85
CA ALA A 268 -38.87 -10.15 -3.66
C ALA A 268 -39.38 -8.97 -4.49
N HIS A 269 -39.72 -9.22 -5.77
CA HIS A 269 -40.28 -8.21 -6.67
C HIS A 269 -41.61 -7.68 -6.15
N ILE A 270 -42.55 -8.57 -5.81
CA ILE A 270 -43.85 -8.19 -5.26
C ILE A 270 -43.66 -7.36 -3.97
N PHE A 271 -42.76 -7.79 -3.10
CA PHE A 271 -42.46 -7.09 -1.85
C PHE A 271 -41.88 -5.69 -2.09
N CYS A 272 -40.91 -5.56 -2.99
CA CYS A 272 -40.36 -4.25 -3.40
C CYS A 272 -41.44 -3.34 -3.99
N ASN A 273 -42.38 -3.87 -4.79
CA ASN A 273 -43.50 -3.09 -5.33
C ASN A 273 -44.49 -2.66 -4.23
N ILE A 274 -44.62 -3.44 -3.16
CA ILE A 274 -45.50 -3.10 -2.01
C ILE A 274 -44.87 -1.98 -1.20
N MET A 275 -43.58 -2.10 -0.89
CA MET A 275 -42.87 -1.14 -0.04
C MET A 275 -42.51 0.15 -0.78
N GLY A 276 -42.32 0.06 -2.11
CA GLY A 276 -41.85 1.19 -2.91
C GLY A 276 -40.42 1.60 -2.55
N ILE A 277 -40.02 2.79 -2.99
CA ILE A 277 -38.73 3.37 -2.60
C ILE A 277 -38.90 3.97 -1.20
N PRO A 278 -38.06 3.60 -0.22
CA PRO A 278 -38.10 4.17 1.12
C PRO A 278 -37.90 5.70 1.07
N MET A 279 -38.93 6.47 1.43
CA MET A 279 -38.83 7.94 1.52
C MET A 279 -38.29 8.32 2.90
N ILE A 280 -37.03 7.98 3.15
CA ILE A 280 -36.37 8.07 4.46
C ILE A 280 -36.50 9.47 5.08
N GLY A 281 -36.31 10.53 4.28
CA GLY A 281 -36.46 11.90 4.76
C GLY A 281 -37.88 12.25 5.24
N TYR A 282 -38.90 11.70 4.58
CA TYR A 282 -40.30 11.87 4.98
C TYR A 282 -40.61 11.10 6.27
N GLU A 283 -40.19 9.85 6.38
CA GLU A 283 -40.44 9.03 7.58
C GLU A 283 -39.68 9.53 8.82
N LEU A 284 -38.43 10.00 8.65
CA LEU A 284 -37.67 10.64 9.73
C LEU A 284 -38.31 11.97 10.19
N SER A 285 -39.00 12.68 9.29
CA SER A 285 -39.75 13.90 9.63
C SER A 285 -41.06 13.60 10.36
N ARG A 286 -41.74 12.51 9.98
CA ARG A 286 -43.03 12.08 10.55
C ARG A 286 -42.88 11.40 11.92
N HIS A 287 -41.77 10.71 12.15
CA HIS A 287 -41.49 9.96 13.39
C HIS A 287 -40.18 10.41 14.06
N SER A 288 -40.01 11.73 14.25
CA SER A 288 -38.80 12.35 14.79
C SER A 288 -38.33 11.79 16.15
N LYS A 289 -39.28 11.32 16.98
CA LYS A 289 -38.99 10.69 18.29
C LYS A 289 -38.30 9.31 18.17
N TYR A 290 -38.44 8.63 17.04
CA TYR A 290 -37.88 7.29 16.78
C TYR A 290 -36.74 7.33 15.76
N ARG A 291 -36.19 8.52 15.47
CA ARG A 291 -35.14 8.76 14.48
C ARG A 291 -33.97 7.79 14.65
N HIS A 292 -33.49 7.60 15.88
CA HIS A 292 -32.40 6.68 16.20
C HIS A 292 -32.70 5.22 15.87
N LEU A 293 -33.92 4.74 16.18
CA LEU A 293 -34.32 3.35 15.93
C LEU A 293 -34.58 3.09 14.43
N LEU A 294 -35.12 4.07 13.70
CA LEU A 294 -35.29 4.01 12.24
C LEU A 294 -33.94 3.99 11.50
N THR A 295 -32.93 4.71 12.01
CA THR A 295 -31.57 4.64 11.46
C THR A 295 -30.87 3.31 11.80
N LEU A 296 -31.13 2.73 12.98
CA LEU A 296 -30.53 1.47 13.43
C LEU A 296 -31.09 0.24 12.72
N SER A 297 -32.39 0.20 12.39
CA SER A 297 -33.01 -0.94 11.70
C SER A 297 -32.46 -1.17 10.29
N ASP A 298 -31.91 -0.13 9.65
CA ASP A 298 -31.23 -0.22 8.35
C ASP A 298 -29.72 -0.52 8.48
N MET A 299 -29.18 -0.55 9.71
CA MET A 299 -27.75 -0.80 10.00
C MET A 299 -27.48 -2.20 10.52
N SER A 300 -28.40 -3.18 10.39
CA SER A 300 -28.31 -4.50 11.04
C SER A 300 -27.22 -5.44 10.50
N ALA A 301 -26.18 -4.91 9.86
CA ALA A 301 -24.90 -5.57 9.62
C ALA A 301 -23.69 -4.69 9.99
N LYS A 302 -23.84 -3.71 10.89
CA LYS A 302 -22.71 -2.92 11.39
C LYS A 302 -22.22 -3.45 12.74
N SER A 303 -21.00 -3.95 12.64
CA SER A 303 -20.03 -4.32 13.66
C SER A 303 -20.20 -3.61 15.01
N SER A 304 -19.99 -4.37 16.08
CA SER A 304 -20.05 -4.04 17.50
C SER A 304 -19.12 -2.90 17.99
N TYR A 305 -18.69 -1.95 17.16
CA TYR A 305 -17.61 -0.99 17.46
C TYR A 305 -18.10 0.45 17.35
N LEU A 306 -17.78 1.27 18.37
CA LEU A 306 -17.85 2.72 18.28
C LEU A 306 -16.51 3.23 17.76
N ASP A 307 -16.45 3.69 16.51
CA ASP A 307 -15.23 4.23 15.91
C ASP A 307 -15.03 5.69 16.35
N PHE A 308 -14.08 5.92 17.27
CA PHE A 308 -13.77 7.25 17.80
C PHE A 308 -13.18 8.19 16.75
N GLY A 309 -12.64 7.68 15.62
CA GLY A 309 -12.19 8.52 14.51
C GLY A 309 -13.33 9.25 13.80
N LYS A 310 -14.57 8.80 13.99
CA LYS A 310 -15.77 9.41 13.39
C LYS A 310 -16.53 10.34 14.33
N LEU A 311 -16.05 10.53 15.56
CA LEU A 311 -16.65 11.45 16.52
C LEU A 311 -16.21 12.90 16.26
N ASP A 312 -17.01 13.83 16.76
CA ASP A 312 -16.64 15.25 16.78
C ASP A 312 -15.59 15.49 17.86
N TRP A 313 -14.33 15.53 17.43
CA TRP A 313 -13.20 15.91 18.27
C TRP A 313 -13.01 17.42 18.32
N TRP A 314 -12.56 17.89 19.47
CA TRP A 314 -12.25 19.27 19.75
C TRP A 314 -10.87 19.38 20.36
N TRP A 315 -10.19 20.49 20.13
CA TRP A 315 -8.86 20.76 20.66
C TRP A 315 -8.72 22.20 21.14
N LYS A 316 -7.80 22.45 22.06
CA LYS A 316 -7.39 23.79 22.49
C LYS A 316 -6.03 23.78 23.18
N GLN A 317 -5.38 24.95 23.28
CA GLN A 317 -4.19 25.11 24.12
C GLN A 317 -4.62 25.11 25.60
N ARG A 318 -3.91 24.38 26.46
CA ARG A 318 -4.16 24.34 27.91
C ARG A 318 -3.87 25.69 28.57
N ASP A 319 -4.77 26.17 29.42
CA ASP A 319 -4.56 27.39 30.21
C ASP A 319 -3.82 27.08 31.52
N SER A 320 -2.51 27.29 31.54
CA SER A 320 -1.67 26.98 32.71
C SER A 320 -2.04 27.74 33.99
N SER A 321 -2.86 28.80 33.93
CA SER A 321 -3.37 29.49 35.11
C SER A 321 -4.44 28.70 35.87
N ILE A 322 -5.13 27.76 35.19
CA ILE A 322 -6.08 26.87 35.84
C ILE A 322 -5.36 25.62 36.33
N VAL A 323 -5.58 25.22 37.58
CA VAL A 323 -4.93 24.06 38.19
C VAL A 323 -5.47 22.74 37.60
N ASP A 324 -6.79 22.57 37.57
CA ASP A 324 -7.43 21.32 37.11
C ASP A 324 -7.84 21.39 35.63
N ALA A 325 -7.25 20.54 34.79
CA ALA A 325 -7.57 20.43 33.38
C ALA A 325 -9.05 20.08 33.11
N CYS A 326 -9.68 19.31 34.00
CA CYS A 326 -11.08 18.90 33.83
C CYS A 326 -12.06 20.07 33.95
N SER A 327 -11.67 21.16 34.62
CA SER A 327 -12.49 22.37 34.70
C SER A 327 -12.60 23.13 33.37
N GLU A 328 -11.75 22.82 32.39
CA GLU A 328 -11.79 23.43 31.06
C GLU A 328 -12.77 22.74 30.09
N ILE A 329 -13.32 21.57 30.45
CA ILE A 329 -14.26 20.81 29.60
C ILE A 329 -15.48 21.66 29.23
N ASP A 330 -15.98 22.43 30.20
CA ASP A 330 -17.22 23.21 30.09
C ASP A 330 -16.99 24.62 29.51
N ARG A 331 -15.76 24.98 29.13
CA ARG A 331 -15.48 26.24 28.43
C ARG A 331 -16.18 26.27 27.06
N PRO A 332 -16.66 27.45 26.62
CA PRO A 332 -17.34 27.59 25.35
C PRO A 332 -16.39 27.39 24.16
N GLU A 333 -16.99 27.20 22.99
CA GLU A 333 -16.29 27.35 21.71
C GLU A 333 -15.84 28.79 21.54
N ASP A 334 -14.67 28.99 20.92
CA ASP A 334 -14.15 30.32 20.63
C ASP A 334 -13.41 30.31 19.30
N THR A 335 -13.34 31.48 18.68
CA THR A 335 -12.46 31.74 17.54
C THR A 335 -10.99 31.55 17.89
N ASP A 336 -10.55 31.93 19.09
CA ASP A 336 -9.19 31.74 19.59
C ASP A 336 -9.04 30.41 20.36
N PHE A 337 -8.12 29.56 19.89
CA PHE A 337 -7.83 28.25 20.49
C PHE A 337 -7.18 28.34 21.88
N ARG A 338 -6.80 29.54 22.33
CA ARG A 338 -6.30 29.78 23.69
C ARG A 338 -7.43 30.01 24.69
N SER A 339 -8.48 30.73 24.31
CA SER A 339 -9.61 31.06 25.18
C SER A 339 -10.68 29.96 25.18
N GLY A 340 -10.93 29.29 24.05
CA GLY A 340 -11.99 28.26 23.92
C GLY A 340 -11.64 27.09 23.01
N TRP A 341 -12.62 26.21 22.81
CA TRP A 341 -12.47 24.97 22.06
C TRP A 341 -12.63 25.18 20.55
N LYS A 342 -11.79 24.50 19.75
CA LYS A 342 -11.87 24.41 18.29
C LYS A 342 -12.25 23.01 17.86
N LYS A 343 -13.09 22.89 16.84
CA LYS A 343 -13.39 21.58 16.24
C LYS A 343 -12.16 21.12 15.44
N ALA A 344 -11.73 19.88 15.64
CA ALA A 344 -10.66 19.28 14.85
C ALA A 344 -11.11 19.08 13.40
N ALA A 345 -10.23 19.33 12.43
CA ALA A 345 -10.52 19.14 11.02
C ALA A 345 -10.63 17.64 10.66
N SER A 346 -9.80 16.82 11.29
CA SER A 346 -9.79 15.37 11.12
C SER A 346 -9.29 14.67 12.38
N PHE A 347 -9.53 13.37 12.47
CA PHE A 347 -8.97 12.53 13.53
C PHE A 347 -8.53 11.18 12.94
N PRO A 348 -7.34 10.62 13.24
CA PRO A 348 -6.28 11.11 14.13
C PRO A 348 -5.79 12.53 13.84
N SER A 349 -5.35 13.25 14.88
CA SER A 349 -5.05 14.68 14.82
C SER A 349 -3.65 14.99 15.35
N GLU A 350 -3.03 16.02 14.77
CA GLU A 350 -1.75 16.63 15.20
C GLU A 350 -1.97 18.13 15.36
N VAL A 351 -1.51 18.69 16.49
CA VAL A 351 -1.75 20.11 16.80
C VAL A 351 -1.16 21.06 15.74
N HIS A 352 0.00 20.70 15.19
CA HIS A 352 0.66 21.49 14.13
C HIS A 352 -0.21 21.57 12.87
N VAL A 353 -0.79 20.45 12.46
CA VAL A 353 -1.70 20.38 11.30
C VAL A 353 -2.95 21.22 11.54
N GLU A 354 -3.52 21.15 12.74
CA GLU A 354 -4.71 21.94 13.08
C GLU A 354 -4.41 23.45 13.10
N LEU A 355 -3.25 23.87 13.63
CA LEU A 355 -2.80 25.26 13.58
C LEU A 355 -2.52 25.75 12.15
N LEU A 356 -1.97 24.87 11.30
CA LEU A 356 -1.72 25.16 9.88
C LEU A 356 -3.04 25.32 9.11
N ASN A 357 -4.01 24.44 9.35
CA ASN A 357 -5.36 24.52 8.77
C ASN A 357 -6.11 25.79 9.20
N LEU A 358 -5.86 26.29 10.42
CA LEU A 358 -6.37 27.57 10.90
C LEU A 358 -5.61 28.79 10.35
N GLY A 359 -4.49 28.59 9.64
CA GLY A 359 -3.62 29.68 9.17
C GLY A 359 -2.98 30.49 10.31
N THR A 360 -2.84 29.90 11.51
CA THR A 360 -2.25 30.58 12.67
C THR A 360 -0.73 30.42 12.73
N ILE A 361 -0.19 29.40 12.07
CA ILE A 361 1.24 29.24 11.85
C ILE A 361 1.54 29.26 10.35
N PRO A 362 2.73 29.73 9.94
CA PRO A 362 3.17 29.60 8.56
C PRO A 362 3.49 28.13 8.22
N ASP A 363 3.61 27.80 6.93
CA ASP A 363 4.15 26.50 6.51
C ASP A 363 5.59 26.35 7.02
N PRO A 364 5.86 25.39 7.93
CA PRO A 364 7.19 25.23 8.52
C PRO A 364 8.25 24.81 7.50
N TYR A 365 7.86 24.28 6.35
CA TYR A 365 8.77 23.84 5.29
C TYR A 365 9.26 24.95 4.37
N VAL A 366 8.78 26.18 4.54
CA VAL A 366 9.15 27.33 3.71
C VAL A 366 10.11 28.25 4.45
N GLY A 367 11.19 28.65 3.80
CA GLY A 367 12.13 29.64 4.30
C GLY A 367 12.72 29.30 5.68
N PHE A 368 12.54 30.22 6.63
CA PHE A 368 12.99 30.08 8.02
C PHE A 368 11.84 29.75 8.99
N ASN A 369 10.68 29.31 8.48
CA ASN A 369 9.46 29.18 9.28
C ASN A 369 9.54 28.08 10.36
N GLU A 370 10.50 27.16 10.28
CA GLU A 370 10.85 26.22 11.37
C GLU A 370 10.92 26.92 12.74
N HIS A 371 11.59 28.08 12.79
CA HIS A 371 11.83 28.81 14.03
C HIS A 371 10.54 29.41 14.60
N ALA A 372 9.54 29.67 13.75
CA ALA A 372 8.28 30.28 14.14
C ALA A 372 7.30 29.30 14.82
N VAL A 373 7.54 27.99 14.71
CA VAL A 373 6.63 26.95 15.21
C VAL A 373 7.11 26.23 16.48
N GLN A 374 8.33 26.49 16.94
CA GLN A 374 8.96 25.80 18.09
C GLN A 374 8.16 25.90 19.40
N TRP A 375 7.47 27.03 19.63
CA TRP A 375 6.70 27.29 20.85
C TRP A 375 5.59 26.25 21.10
N ILE A 376 5.15 25.52 20.06
CA ILE A 376 4.06 24.54 20.15
C ILE A 376 4.45 23.36 21.05
N GLY A 377 5.71 22.92 21.01
CA GLY A 377 6.25 21.85 21.87
C GLY A 377 6.46 22.26 23.33
N ASP A 378 6.59 23.57 23.58
CA ASP A 378 6.79 24.13 24.93
C ASP A 378 5.47 24.32 25.71
N VAL A 379 4.30 24.12 25.08
CA VAL A 379 2.99 24.30 25.72
C VAL A 379 2.18 23.00 25.79
N GLU A 380 1.18 22.97 26.65
CA GLU A 380 0.30 21.82 26.83
C GLU A 380 -0.99 21.95 26.02
N TRP A 381 -1.58 20.82 25.64
CA TRP A 381 -2.73 20.75 24.74
C TRP A 381 -3.83 19.86 25.29
N LEU A 382 -5.08 20.24 25.03
CA LEU A 382 -6.25 19.47 25.39
C LEU A 382 -6.99 19.01 24.14
N TYR A 383 -7.45 17.76 24.15
CA TYR A 383 -8.43 17.23 23.19
C TYR A 383 -9.65 16.72 23.94
N LYS A 384 -10.86 16.92 23.42
CA LYS A 384 -12.08 16.31 23.95
C LYS A 384 -12.97 15.76 22.87
N CYS A 385 -13.73 14.73 23.21
CA CYS A 385 -14.91 14.32 22.47
C CYS A 385 -15.99 13.86 23.44
N SER A 386 -17.22 13.79 22.93
CA SER A 386 -18.35 13.25 23.66
C SER A 386 -18.98 12.10 22.88
N PHE A 387 -19.42 11.07 23.58
CA PHE A 387 -20.03 9.89 23.00
C PHE A 387 -21.18 9.37 23.88
N ALA A 388 -22.16 8.73 23.25
CA ALA A 388 -23.26 8.08 23.97
C ALA A 388 -22.99 6.58 24.11
N VAL A 389 -23.31 6.03 25.27
CA VAL A 389 -23.26 4.58 25.53
C VAL A 389 -24.68 4.03 25.38
N ASP A 390 -24.89 3.14 24.39
CA ASP A 390 -26.19 2.50 24.21
C ASP A 390 -26.43 1.40 25.27
N SER A 391 -27.67 0.91 25.35
CA SER A 391 -28.08 -0.10 26.34
C SER A 391 -27.46 -1.49 26.12
N ASN A 392 -26.93 -1.75 24.93
CA ASN A 392 -26.24 -3.00 24.62
C ASN A 392 -24.78 -2.94 25.06
N LEU A 393 -24.14 -1.77 24.93
CA LEU A 393 -22.78 -1.51 25.35
C LEU A 393 -22.66 -1.51 26.88
N ALA A 394 -23.64 -0.91 27.59
CA ALA A 394 -23.67 -0.88 29.06
C ALA A 394 -23.80 -2.28 29.73
N LYS A 395 -24.17 -3.32 28.97
CA LYS A 395 -24.33 -4.71 29.44
C LYS A 395 -23.19 -5.63 28.99
N ARG A 396 -22.19 -5.11 28.27
CA ARG A 396 -21.10 -5.87 27.67
C ARG A 396 -19.76 -5.44 28.27
N PHE A 397 -18.80 -6.35 28.22
CA PHE A 397 -17.40 -6.01 28.42
C PHE A 397 -16.96 -5.03 27.32
N ALA A 398 -16.36 -3.90 27.71
CA ALA A 398 -15.90 -2.86 26.79
C ALA A 398 -14.57 -2.29 27.26
N LYS A 399 -13.70 -1.94 26.31
CA LYS A 399 -12.40 -1.30 26.54
C LYS A 399 -12.27 -0.07 25.66
N LEU A 400 -11.75 1.02 26.22
CA LEU A 400 -11.15 2.09 25.44
C LEU A 400 -9.76 1.63 24.99
N VAL A 401 -9.46 1.77 23.70
CA VAL A 401 -8.16 1.44 23.12
C VAL A 401 -7.58 2.72 22.51
N PHE A 402 -6.28 2.92 22.72
CA PHE A 402 -5.49 4.03 22.20
C PHE A 402 -4.28 3.43 21.50
N GLU A 403 -4.32 3.33 20.17
CA GLU A 403 -3.22 2.77 19.38
C GLU A 403 -1.94 3.62 19.43
N GLY A 404 -2.06 4.92 19.75
CA GLY A 404 -0.89 5.78 19.94
C GLY A 404 -1.24 7.14 20.53
N LEU A 405 -0.60 7.48 21.64
CA LEU A 405 -0.68 8.80 22.27
C LEU A 405 0.72 9.39 22.27
N ASP A 406 0.91 10.53 21.61
CA ASP A 406 2.20 11.19 21.47
C ASP A 406 2.26 12.47 22.33
N THR A 407 2.93 12.46 23.47
CA THR A 407 3.46 11.27 24.15
C THR A 407 2.98 11.23 25.60
N ILE A 408 3.17 12.33 26.33
CA ILE A 408 2.80 12.42 27.74
C ILE A 408 1.34 12.84 27.84
N CYS A 409 0.44 11.87 28.03
CA CYS A 409 -1.00 12.12 27.97
C CYS A 409 -1.72 11.57 29.20
N ASP A 410 -2.41 12.44 29.93
CA ASP A 410 -3.39 12.02 30.94
C ASP A 410 -4.77 11.92 30.30
N VAL A 411 -5.44 10.77 30.46
CA VAL A 411 -6.77 10.51 29.89
C VAL A 411 -7.81 10.54 31.00
N TYR A 412 -8.86 11.34 30.80
CA TYR A 412 -9.97 11.49 31.73
C TYR A 412 -11.28 11.09 31.07
N LEU A 413 -12.05 10.25 31.75
CA LEU A 413 -13.41 9.87 31.37
C LEU A 413 -14.37 10.44 32.40
N ASN A 414 -15.28 11.32 31.98
CA ASN A 414 -16.24 12.00 32.87
C ASN A 414 -15.56 12.68 34.08
N LYS A 415 -14.47 13.42 33.82
CA LYS A 415 -13.65 14.12 34.84
C LYS A 415 -12.87 13.20 35.79
N GLN A 416 -12.93 11.87 35.61
CA GLN A 416 -12.10 10.92 36.35
C GLN A 416 -10.90 10.50 35.50
N LYS A 417 -9.69 10.63 36.04
CA LYS A 417 -8.48 10.12 35.38
C LYS A 417 -8.53 8.59 35.31
N VAL A 418 -8.39 8.03 34.11
CA VAL A 418 -8.51 6.58 33.83
C VAL A 418 -7.20 5.94 33.37
N LEU A 419 -6.29 6.73 32.79
CA LEU A 419 -5.03 6.27 32.21
C LEU A 419 -4.01 7.42 32.20
N SER A 420 -2.72 7.09 32.30
CA SER A 420 -1.60 7.97 31.91
C SER A 420 -0.75 7.25 30.86
N ALA A 421 -0.34 7.96 29.82
CA ALA A 421 0.56 7.49 28.77
C ALA A 421 1.86 8.30 28.79
N GLU A 422 2.97 7.63 28.48
CA GLU A 422 4.33 8.22 28.45
C GLU A 422 5.24 7.64 27.36
N ASN A 423 4.69 6.77 26.50
CA ASN A 423 5.40 6.09 25.43
C ASN A 423 4.55 6.12 24.15
N MET A 424 5.05 6.79 23.12
CA MET A 424 4.38 7.01 21.83
C MET A 424 4.05 5.70 21.12
N PHE A 425 4.84 4.66 21.35
CA PHE A 425 4.85 3.42 20.59
C PHE A 425 4.03 2.30 21.23
N ARG A 426 3.34 2.59 22.34
CA ARG A 426 2.51 1.62 23.07
C ARG A 426 1.05 1.73 22.70
N THR A 427 0.37 0.58 22.71
CA THR A 427 -1.08 0.54 22.75
C THR A 427 -1.54 0.62 24.20
N TYR A 428 -2.39 1.58 24.51
CA TYR A 428 -2.98 1.71 25.85
C TYR A 428 -4.43 1.28 25.85
N THR A 429 -4.83 0.54 26.87
CA THR A 429 -6.22 0.09 27.03
C THR A 429 -6.76 0.43 28.41
N HIS A 430 -8.04 0.73 28.50
CA HIS A 430 -8.74 0.93 29.77
C HIS A 430 -10.11 0.25 29.73
N GLN A 431 -10.37 -0.65 30.66
CA GLN A 431 -11.67 -1.31 30.76
C GLN A 431 -12.73 -0.33 31.27
N ILE A 432 -13.84 -0.26 30.57
CA ILE A 432 -14.98 0.58 30.95
C ILE A 432 -15.79 -0.14 32.04
N SER A 433 -16.12 0.60 33.10
CA SER A 433 -17.01 0.13 34.18
C SER A 433 -18.45 -0.08 33.69
N ASN A 434 -19.09 -1.17 34.13
CA ASN A 434 -20.51 -1.47 33.93
C ASN A 434 -21.47 -0.43 34.56
N SER A 435 -20.95 0.56 35.31
CA SER A 435 -21.73 1.65 35.90
C SER A 435 -22.04 2.80 34.94
N MET A 436 -21.54 2.77 33.70
CA MET A 436 -21.93 3.76 32.68
C MET A 436 -23.42 3.67 32.39
N SER A 437 -24.14 4.75 32.69
CA SER A 437 -25.59 4.81 32.52
C SER A 437 -25.94 4.84 31.04
N SER A 438 -26.68 3.83 30.57
CA SER A 438 -27.17 3.79 29.20
C SER A 438 -27.96 5.06 28.85
N GLY A 439 -27.69 5.63 27.68
CA GLY A 439 -28.34 6.85 27.20
C GLY A 439 -27.71 8.16 27.72
N SER A 440 -26.74 8.08 28.64
CA SER A 440 -25.96 9.25 29.05
C SER A 440 -24.88 9.60 28.03
N ILE A 441 -24.61 10.91 27.91
CA ILE A 441 -23.46 11.41 27.17
C ILE A 441 -22.25 11.37 28.11
N HIS A 442 -21.18 10.77 27.62
CA HIS A 442 -19.91 10.68 28.31
C HIS A 442 -18.87 11.52 27.58
N THR A 443 -17.95 12.10 28.35
CA THR A 443 -16.91 12.97 27.82
C THR A 443 -15.55 12.38 28.08
N LEU A 444 -14.76 12.26 27.02
CA LEU A 444 -13.35 11.92 27.07
C LEU A 444 -12.53 13.21 26.92
N LEU A 445 -11.57 13.41 27.81
CA LEU A 445 -10.59 14.49 27.75
C LEU A 445 -9.18 13.88 27.73
N LEU A 446 -8.37 14.31 26.78
CA LEU A 446 -6.95 13.99 26.68
C LEU A 446 -6.17 15.25 27.02
N HIS A 447 -5.23 15.15 27.95
CA HIS A 447 -4.35 16.23 28.35
C HIS A 447 -2.91 15.88 28.00
N PHE A 448 -2.42 16.46 26.91
CA PHE A 448 -1.04 16.30 26.44
C PHE A 448 -0.13 17.34 27.08
N LYS A 449 0.97 16.84 27.67
CA LYS A 449 2.02 17.65 28.30
C LYS A 449 3.27 17.69 27.42
N SER A 450 4.13 18.67 27.65
CA SER A 450 5.38 18.83 26.90
C SER A 450 6.33 17.66 27.13
N ALA A 451 6.73 16.97 26.06
CA ALA A 451 7.72 15.89 26.10
C ALA A 451 9.11 16.44 26.48
N LYS A 452 9.46 17.63 26.01
CA LYS A 452 10.69 18.36 26.38
C LYS A 452 10.81 18.63 27.86
N ALA A 453 9.72 19.08 28.50
CA ALA A 453 9.71 19.32 29.93
C ALA A 453 9.99 18.03 30.72
N LEU A 454 9.41 16.89 30.30
CA LEU A 454 9.71 15.60 30.91
C LEU A 454 11.16 15.18 30.65
N ALA A 455 11.63 15.24 29.40
CA ALA A 455 13.00 14.88 29.02
C ALA A 455 14.04 15.62 29.88
N LYS A 456 13.85 16.93 30.10
CA LYS A 456 14.69 17.74 30.98
C LYS A 456 14.56 17.40 32.45
N SER A 457 13.36 17.04 32.91
CA SER A 457 13.16 16.56 34.28
C SER A 457 13.91 15.26 34.54
N GLU A 458 13.85 14.31 33.61
CA GLU A 458 14.55 13.03 33.70
C GLU A 458 16.08 13.20 33.57
N GLU A 459 16.56 14.07 32.67
CA GLU A 459 17.97 14.47 32.60
C GLU A 459 18.45 15.08 33.93
N GLY A 460 17.62 15.90 34.59
CA GLY A 460 17.93 16.45 35.91
C GLY A 460 18.04 15.39 37.01
N LYS A 461 17.30 14.27 36.90
CA LYS A 461 17.33 13.16 37.87
C LYS A 461 18.50 12.20 37.62
N TYR A 462 18.76 11.86 36.37
CA TYR A 462 19.70 10.81 35.98
C TYR A 462 21.03 11.33 35.41
N GLY A 463 21.16 12.64 35.28
CA GLY A 463 22.34 13.30 34.71
C GLY A 463 22.26 13.43 33.19
N LYS A 464 23.20 14.18 32.61
CA LYS A 464 23.27 14.38 31.16
C LYS A 464 24.03 13.24 30.49
N VAL A 465 23.45 12.70 29.41
CA VAL A 465 24.08 11.69 28.55
C VAL A 465 24.38 12.25 27.15
N ARG A 466 25.16 11.50 26.37
CA ARG A 466 25.44 11.84 24.97
C ARG A 466 24.37 11.22 24.07
N ALA A 467 23.91 11.99 23.09
CA ALA A 467 23.05 11.51 22.02
C ALA A 467 23.44 12.23 20.72
N GLY A 468 23.62 11.43 19.68
CA GLY A 468 23.90 11.81 18.31
C GLY A 468 25.32 12.26 17.99
N SER A 469 25.62 12.33 16.69
CA SER A 469 26.72 13.16 16.20
C SER A 469 26.45 14.63 16.55
N SER A 470 27.49 15.46 16.53
CA SER A 470 27.36 16.91 16.75
C SER A 470 26.24 17.45 15.83
N ASN A 471 25.15 17.95 16.42
CA ASN A 471 23.98 18.60 15.79
C ASN A 471 22.65 17.82 15.68
N LEU A 472 22.47 16.66 16.32
CA LEU A 472 21.19 15.92 16.36
C LEU A 472 20.22 16.40 17.47
N GLY A 473 20.05 17.73 17.60
CA GLY A 473 19.07 18.35 18.51
C GLY A 473 19.38 18.24 19.99
N ASP A 474 18.32 18.19 20.83
CA ASP A 474 18.44 18.13 22.29
C ASP A 474 18.78 16.71 22.76
N PRO A 475 19.92 16.50 23.47
CA PRO A 475 20.34 15.16 23.87
C PRO A 475 19.42 14.50 24.91
N SER A 476 18.57 15.27 25.59
CA SER A 476 17.62 14.72 26.57
C SER A 476 16.52 13.86 25.92
N ARG A 477 16.39 13.87 24.58
CA ARG A 477 15.43 13.02 23.83
C ARG A 477 15.47 11.53 24.20
N VAL A 478 16.63 11.02 24.62
CA VAL A 478 16.82 9.60 24.96
C VAL A 478 16.04 9.15 26.20
N TYR A 479 15.60 10.08 27.05
CA TYR A 479 14.81 9.78 28.24
C TYR A 479 13.32 9.54 27.95
N VAL A 480 12.84 9.93 26.76
CA VAL A 480 11.42 9.84 26.40
C VAL A 480 11.25 8.88 25.23
N ARG A 481 10.31 7.94 25.35
CA ARG A 481 9.94 7.02 24.26
C ARG A 481 9.02 7.73 23.28
N LYS A 482 9.63 8.57 22.43
CA LYS A 482 9.03 9.33 21.33
C LYS A 482 9.89 9.13 20.07
N ALA A 483 9.33 9.40 18.89
CA ALA A 483 10.10 9.38 17.65
C ALA A 483 11.33 10.30 17.76
N GLN A 484 12.51 9.78 17.42
CA GLN A 484 13.77 10.48 17.69
C GLN A 484 14.01 11.61 16.68
N TYR A 485 13.53 11.45 15.45
CA TYR A 485 13.63 12.46 14.40
C TYR A 485 12.82 13.74 14.68
N ASP A 486 11.79 13.68 15.55
CA ASP A 486 11.01 14.87 15.95
C ASP A 486 11.88 15.93 16.63
N TRP A 487 12.96 15.50 17.28
CA TRP A 487 13.92 16.34 18.00
C TRP A 487 15.05 16.84 17.11
N ARG A 488 14.83 16.95 15.80
CA ARG A 488 15.84 17.20 14.75
C ARG A 488 16.73 16.00 14.43
N TRP A 489 17.12 15.90 13.16
CA TRP A 489 18.18 15.01 12.69
C TRP A 489 19.13 15.70 11.69
N ASP A 490 20.07 14.97 11.10
CA ASP A 490 20.99 15.52 10.08
C ASP A 490 20.39 15.58 8.66
N TRP A 491 19.11 15.26 8.52
CA TRP A 491 18.27 15.44 7.31
C TRP A 491 16.89 16.01 7.61
N VAL A 492 16.57 16.33 8.87
CA VAL A 492 15.28 16.93 9.25
C VAL A 492 15.46 17.91 10.40
N ASN A 493 14.51 18.83 10.51
CA ASN A 493 14.47 19.89 11.51
C ASN A 493 13.79 19.51 12.82
N ASP A 494 13.95 20.37 13.82
CA ASP A 494 13.30 20.21 15.11
C ASP A 494 11.82 20.60 14.96
N ILE A 495 10.91 19.63 15.08
CA ILE A 495 9.48 19.91 15.19
C ILE A 495 8.93 18.93 16.23
N GLU A 496 8.83 19.39 17.47
CA GLU A 496 8.23 18.60 18.55
C GLU A 496 6.72 18.40 18.32
N ILE A 497 6.36 17.31 17.68
CA ILE A 497 4.97 17.01 17.34
C ILE A 497 4.20 16.52 18.57
N VAL A 498 2.93 16.96 18.69
CA VAL A 498 1.96 16.44 19.65
C VAL A 498 0.82 15.82 18.86
N LYS A 499 0.61 14.50 19.03
CA LYS A 499 -0.33 13.68 18.26
C LYS A 499 -1.28 12.88 19.15
N ALA A 500 -2.54 12.82 18.74
CA ALA A 500 -3.54 11.92 19.29
C ALA A 500 -4.01 10.94 18.20
N ARG A 501 -3.71 9.65 18.35
CA ARG A 501 -4.30 8.56 17.54
C ARG A 501 -5.14 7.66 18.44
N ILE A 502 -6.45 7.73 18.24
CA ILE A 502 -7.43 6.90 18.94
C ILE A 502 -8.16 6.07 17.90
N VAL A 503 -7.96 4.77 17.99
CA VAL A 503 -8.84 3.80 17.36
C VAL A 503 -9.42 2.99 18.49
N HIS A 504 -10.73 2.93 18.53
CA HIS A 504 -11.41 2.11 19.51
C HIS A 504 -11.65 0.73 18.92
N GLU A 505 -11.10 -0.29 19.58
CA GLU A 505 -11.49 -1.66 19.36
C GLU A 505 -12.38 -2.13 20.52
N LEU A 506 -13.60 -2.55 20.18
CA LEU A 506 -14.57 -3.14 21.10
C LEU A 506 -14.23 -4.63 21.12
N ILE A 507 -13.31 -5.01 22.00
CA ILE A 507 -12.90 -6.41 22.16
C ILE A 507 -13.93 -7.10 23.07
N GLY A 508 -14.87 -7.83 22.47
CA GLY A 508 -15.23 -9.16 22.95
C GLY A 508 -14.15 -10.16 22.50
N PRO A 509 -14.15 -11.42 22.91
CA PRO A 509 -12.92 -12.13 23.19
C PRO A 509 -12.09 -12.38 21.94
N GLY A 510 -10.95 -11.69 21.84
CA GLY A 510 -9.70 -12.35 21.54
C GLY A 510 -8.74 -11.78 20.49
N THR A 511 -7.49 -11.57 20.89
CA THR A 511 -6.33 -11.59 19.99
C THR A 511 -5.94 -13.03 19.71
N TYR A 512 -5.57 -13.35 18.47
CA TYR A 512 -5.20 -14.70 18.07
C TYR A 512 -3.84 -14.66 17.38
N ASP A 513 -3.00 -15.62 17.72
CA ASP A 513 -1.65 -15.75 17.23
C ASP A 513 -1.65 -16.81 16.15
N LEU A 514 -1.34 -16.36 14.93
CA LEU A 514 -1.20 -17.20 13.76
C LEU A 514 0.27 -17.57 13.61
N TRP A 515 0.57 -18.85 13.79
CA TRP A 515 1.91 -19.41 13.61
C TRP A 515 1.95 -20.18 12.29
N SER A 516 2.99 -19.97 11.49
CA SER A 516 3.21 -20.70 10.25
C SER A 516 4.44 -21.61 10.41
N ILE A 517 4.29 -22.84 10.91
CA ILE A 517 5.44 -23.71 11.25
C ILE A 517 6.20 -24.15 9.98
N PRO A 518 7.51 -23.87 9.84
CA PRO A 518 8.45 -24.62 9.03
C PRO A 518 9.39 -25.42 9.96
N PRO A 519 10.05 -26.46 9.45
CA PRO A 519 10.58 -27.56 10.26
C PRO A 519 11.78 -27.18 11.15
N ASP A 520 11.85 -27.88 12.29
CA ASP A 520 13.09 -28.21 13.00
C ASP A 520 14.15 -28.70 11.99
N ASN A 521 15.35 -28.14 12.06
CA ASN A 521 16.52 -28.61 11.31
C ASN A 521 17.66 -28.92 12.29
N SER A 522 17.85 -30.20 12.57
CA SER A 522 19.16 -30.76 12.90
C SER A 522 19.75 -31.38 11.63
N ASP A 523 20.91 -30.86 11.23
CA ASP A 523 21.86 -31.36 10.23
C ASP A 523 21.51 -31.23 8.74
N GLY A 524 22.54 -30.85 7.99
CA GLY A 524 22.48 -30.35 6.62
C GLY A 524 22.34 -31.40 5.52
N LEU A 525 22.32 -30.85 4.30
CA LEU A 525 22.00 -31.43 2.98
C LEU A 525 20.50 -31.42 2.63
N TYR A 526 20.24 -30.87 1.44
CA TYR A 526 18.94 -30.73 0.78
C TYR A 526 17.98 -31.91 1.00
N LEU A 527 16.67 -31.58 1.15
CA LEU A 527 15.44 -32.42 1.17
C LEU A 527 14.91 -32.69 2.60
N SER A 528 13.67 -32.41 3.03
CA SER A 528 12.40 -32.11 2.35
C SER A 528 11.64 -30.97 3.04
N TYR A 529 11.08 -30.01 2.29
CA TYR A 529 10.14 -29.04 2.84
C TYR A 529 8.80 -29.76 3.15
N PRO A 530 8.32 -29.84 4.40
CA PRO A 530 7.07 -30.53 4.74
C PRO A 530 5.83 -29.83 4.16
N GLY A 531 6.03 -28.66 3.55
CA GLY A 531 4.99 -27.82 2.97
C GLY A 531 4.42 -26.82 3.97
N PRO A 532 3.62 -25.85 3.50
CA PRO A 532 3.00 -24.85 4.34
C PRO A 532 2.12 -25.51 5.41
N SER A 533 2.22 -24.98 6.63
CA SER A 533 1.39 -25.39 7.76
C SER A 533 0.91 -24.15 8.53
N LEU A 534 -0.22 -24.28 9.21
CA LEU A 534 -0.88 -23.22 9.93
C LEU A 534 -1.32 -23.72 11.31
N LYS A 535 -0.87 -23.03 12.36
CA LYS A 535 -1.36 -23.16 13.73
C LYS A 535 -2.03 -21.85 14.14
N VAL A 536 -3.20 -21.95 14.76
CA VAL A 536 -3.96 -20.78 15.22
C VAL A 536 -4.17 -20.92 16.71
N ASP A 537 -3.60 -20.00 17.48
CA ASP A 537 -3.81 -19.85 18.91
C ASP A 537 -4.77 -18.68 19.13
N VAL A 538 -5.69 -18.75 20.09
CA VAL A 538 -6.68 -17.70 20.33
C VAL A 538 -6.68 -17.35 21.82
N THR A 539 -6.30 -16.13 22.15
CA THR A 539 -6.59 -15.53 23.45
C THR A 539 -8.02 -15.04 23.44
N LEU A 540 -8.77 -15.17 24.54
CA LEU A 540 -10.15 -14.70 24.70
C LEU A 540 -10.20 -13.85 25.97
N GLU A 541 -10.74 -12.63 25.87
CA GLU A 541 -10.97 -11.73 27.01
C GLU A 541 -12.43 -11.24 27.07
N GLY A 542 -13.02 -11.16 28.25
CA GLY A 542 -14.37 -10.61 28.46
C GLY A 542 -15.43 -11.63 28.87
N ALA A 543 -16.69 -11.38 28.50
CA ALA A 543 -17.83 -12.21 28.91
C ALA A 543 -18.36 -13.04 27.73
N TRP A 544 -18.29 -14.37 27.84
CA TRP A 544 -18.88 -15.32 26.89
C TRP A 544 -19.69 -16.39 27.63
N CYS A 545 -20.59 -17.06 26.90
CA CYS A 545 -21.48 -18.07 27.49
C CYS A 545 -20.86 -19.47 27.46
N PRO A 546 -21.18 -20.34 28.43
CA PRO A 546 -20.90 -21.77 28.34
C PRO A 546 -21.42 -22.37 27.03
N GLY A 547 -20.62 -23.23 26.39
CA GLY A 547 -20.95 -23.85 25.11
C GLY A 547 -20.68 -22.98 23.87
N SER A 548 -19.93 -21.88 24.02
CA SER A 548 -19.43 -21.11 22.87
C SER A 548 -18.39 -21.92 22.08
N ALA A 549 -18.31 -21.67 20.77
CA ALA A 549 -17.37 -22.33 19.87
C ALA A 549 -16.60 -21.30 19.02
N LEU A 550 -15.37 -21.64 18.67
CA LEU A 550 -14.55 -20.94 17.69
C LEU A 550 -14.71 -21.61 16.32
N ILE A 551 -14.93 -20.79 15.31
CA ILE A 551 -14.99 -21.19 13.91
C ILE A 551 -13.76 -20.59 13.22
N VAL A 552 -12.87 -21.44 12.73
CA VAL A 552 -11.68 -21.02 11.98
C VAL A 552 -11.87 -21.37 10.52
N THR A 553 -11.83 -20.35 9.66
CA THR A 553 -11.98 -20.49 8.20
C THR A 553 -10.71 -19.97 7.53
N PHE A 554 -10.11 -20.79 6.67
CA PHE A 554 -8.98 -20.41 5.84
C PHE A 554 -9.38 -20.41 4.37
N SER A 555 -9.08 -19.30 3.71
CA SER A 555 -9.56 -18.98 2.37
C SER A 555 -8.47 -18.34 1.52
N ASP A 556 -8.60 -18.46 0.21
CA ASP A 556 -7.75 -17.75 -0.75
C ASP A 556 -8.12 -16.26 -0.86
N SER A 557 -7.41 -15.55 -1.75
CA SER A 557 -7.63 -14.13 -2.03
C SER A 557 -8.98 -13.83 -2.68
N GLU A 558 -9.63 -14.81 -3.32
CA GLU A 558 -10.98 -14.72 -3.88
C GLU A 558 -12.08 -15.06 -2.85
N SER A 559 -11.69 -15.26 -1.58
CA SER A 559 -12.55 -15.68 -0.48
C SER A 559 -13.20 -17.07 -0.69
N GLN A 560 -12.57 -17.93 -1.49
CA GLN A 560 -12.95 -19.34 -1.58
C GLN A 560 -12.34 -20.09 -0.40
N GLU A 561 -13.18 -20.86 0.30
CA GLU A 561 -12.76 -21.68 1.44
C GLU A 561 -11.84 -22.83 1.00
N ILE A 562 -10.70 -22.96 1.69
CA ILE A 562 -9.72 -24.02 1.54
C ILE A 562 -9.86 -25.03 2.68
N LYS A 563 -9.96 -24.54 3.92
CA LYS A 563 -10.18 -25.34 5.13
C LYS A 563 -11.08 -24.62 6.13
N PHE A 564 -11.73 -25.43 6.95
CA PHE A 564 -12.66 -24.99 7.98
C PHE A 564 -12.59 -25.95 9.17
N ASP A 565 -12.62 -25.41 10.38
CA ASP A 565 -12.82 -26.19 11.61
C ASP A 565 -13.68 -25.43 12.61
N ARG A 566 -14.36 -26.21 13.47
CA ARG A 566 -15.16 -25.71 14.59
C ARG A 566 -14.67 -26.35 15.88
N VAL A 567 -14.29 -25.53 16.85
CA VAL A 567 -13.70 -25.98 18.11
C VAL A 567 -14.48 -25.42 19.28
N GLN A 568 -14.86 -26.29 20.22
CA GLN A 568 -15.54 -25.87 21.44
C GLN A 568 -14.56 -25.16 22.38
N VAL A 569 -14.97 -24.04 22.96
CA VAL A 569 -14.18 -23.34 23.98
C VAL A 569 -14.23 -24.13 25.27
N ARG A 570 -13.07 -24.50 25.84
CA ARG A 570 -12.95 -25.22 27.12
C ARG A 570 -12.61 -24.23 28.24
N GLY A 571 -12.89 -24.55 29.51
CA GLY A 571 -12.33 -23.83 30.67
C GLY A 571 -13.14 -22.63 31.20
N TRP A 572 -14.47 -22.65 31.12
CA TRP A 572 -15.28 -21.66 31.85
C TRP A 572 -15.31 -21.99 33.35
N GLU A 573 -14.68 -21.16 34.19
CA GLU A 573 -14.85 -21.22 35.65
C GLU A 573 -16.07 -20.37 36.06
N GLU A 574 -16.91 -20.91 36.95
CA GLU A 574 -18.23 -20.38 37.37
C GLU A 574 -18.15 -19.09 38.20
N ASP A 575 -16.96 -18.64 38.57
CA ASP A 575 -16.71 -17.64 39.60
C ASP A 575 -16.74 -16.18 39.12
N GLY A 576 -17.12 -15.95 37.86
CA GLY A 576 -17.51 -14.61 37.38
C GLY A 576 -16.40 -13.55 37.42
N THR A 577 -15.15 -13.96 37.63
CA THR A 577 -13.99 -13.08 37.48
C THR A 577 -13.60 -13.07 36.01
N HIS A 578 -13.56 -11.87 35.42
CA HIS A 578 -13.18 -11.65 34.02
C HIS A 578 -11.70 -12.01 33.81
N SER A 579 -11.40 -13.27 33.51
CA SER A 579 -10.05 -13.75 33.28
C SER A 579 -9.70 -13.74 31.78
N ASN A 580 -8.42 -13.50 31.48
CA ASN A 580 -7.85 -13.73 30.16
C ASN A 580 -7.67 -15.23 29.99
N PHE A 581 -8.33 -15.82 29.00
CA PHE A 581 -8.24 -17.24 28.71
C PHE A 581 -7.51 -17.46 27.39
N VAL A 582 -6.36 -18.13 27.41
CA VAL A 582 -5.64 -18.51 26.19
C VAL A 582 -6.02 -19.94 25.81
N GLN A 583 -6.57 -20.11 24.62
CA GLN A 583 -6.74 -21.41 24.00
C GLN A 583 -5.67 -21.60 22.93
N GLU A 584 -4.62 -22.32 23.29
CA GLU A 584 -3.56 -22.69 22.36
C GLU A 584 -4.02 -23.79 21.39
N SER A 585 -3.47 -23.74 20.18
CA SER A 585 -3.64 -24.72 19.11
C SER A 585 -5.12 -25.03 18.82
N VAL A 586 -5.94 -23.98 18.64
CA VAL A 586 -7.34 -24.13 18.25
C VAL A 586 -7.41 -24.97 16.99
N VAL A 587 -6.59 -24.68 15.99
CA VAL A 587 -6.39 -25.57 14.84
C VAL A 587 -4.91 -25.69 14.50
N THR A 588 -4.53 -26.88 14.03
CA THR A 588 -3.21 -27.14 13.45
C THR A 588 -3.40 -27.90 12.14
N TRP A 589 -3.12 -27.23 11.02
CA TRP A 589 -3.20 -27.82 9.69
C TRP A 589 -1.82 -27.94 9.08
N SER A 590 -1.40 -29.16 8.79
CA SER A 590 -0.18 -29.46 8.04
C SER A 590 -0.50 -29.93 6.62
N GLY A 591 0.52 -29.94 5.75
CA GLY A 591 0.38 -30.48 4.38
C GLY A 591 -0.52 -29.64 3.46
N LEU A 592 -0.63 -28.32 3.70
CA LEU A 592 -1.55 -27.44 2.97
C LEU A 592 -1.23 -27.29 1.47
N GLN A 593 -0.03 -27.63 1.03
CA GLN A 593 0.33 -27.73 -0.39
C GLN A 593 -0.60 -28.69 -1.15
N ASN A 594 -1.09 -29.74 -0.49
CA ASN A 594 -2.03 -30.69 -1.09
C ASN A 594 -3.41 -30.06 -1.34
N ASN A 595 -3.67 -28.90 -0.74
CA ASN A 595 -4.86 -28.09 -0.94
C ASN A 595 -4.63 -26.93 -1.91
N GLY A 596 -3.51 -26.92 -2.64
CA GLY A 596 -3.17 -25.85 -3.60
C GLY A 596 -2.61 -24.59 -2.95
N VAL A 597 -2.19 -24.65 -1.68
CA VAL A 597 -1.55 -23.51 -1.00
C VAL A 597 -0.12 -23.32 -1.49
N GLU A 598 0.11 -22.18 -2.14
CA GLU A 598 1.40 -21.68 -2.59
C GLU A 598 2.13 -20.83 -1.54
N LEU A 599 3.46 -20.75 -1.67
CA LEU A 599 4.30 -19.90 -0.84
C LEU A 599 4.25 -18.43 -1.30
N TRP A 600 4.45 -17.52 -0.35
CA TRP A 600 4.76 -16.12 -0.60
C TRP A 600 6.24 -15.96 -0.96
N TRP A 601 6.52 -15.19 -2.01
CA TRP A 601 7.88 -14.89 -2.46
C TRP A 601 8.16 -13.38 -2.50
N PRO A 602 9.39 -12.95 -2.17
CA PRO A 602 9.80 -11.58 -2.42
C PRO A 602 9.87 -11.26 -3.92
N VAL A 603 9.85 -9.97 -4.24
CA VAL A 603 9.92 -9.46 -5.61
C VAL A 603 11.15 -10.03 -6.33
N GLY A 604 10.94 -10.48 -7.58
CA GLY A 604 11.99 -11.09 -8.41
C GLY A 604 12.11 -12.61 -8.28
N TYR A 605 11.51 -13.24 -7.26
CA TYR A 605 11.65 -14.69 -7.01
C TYR A 605 10.36 -15.51 -7.12
N GLY A 606 9.19 -14.86 -7.18
CA GLY A 606 7.91 -15.53 -7.37
C GLY A 606 6.71 -14.62 -7.14
N THR A 607 5.54 -15.23 -6.93
CA THR A 607 4.28 -14.54 -6.61
C THR A 607 4.17 -14.24 -5.11
N GLN A 608 3.55 -13.10 -4.80
CA GLN A 608 3.29 -12.65 -3.43
C GLN A 608 1.95 -13.23 -2.94
N THR A 609 1.80 -14.55 -2.94
CA THR A 609 0.51 -15.19 -2.64
C THR A 609 0.11 -14.97 -1.18
N LEU A 610 -1.06 -14.35 -0.97
CA LEU A 610 -1.64 -14.05 0.34
C LEU A 610 -2.99 -14.75 0.49
N TYR A 611 -3.26 -15.22 1.70
CA TYR A 611 -4.49 -15.91 2.09
C TYR A 611 -5.18 -15.14 3.22
N SER A 612 -6.41 -15.55 3.55
CA SER A 612 -7.11 -15.03 4.71
C SER A 612 -7.54 -16.11 5.68
N VAL A 613 -7.26 -15.86 6.96
CA VAL A 613 -7.79 -16.63 8.08
C VAL A 613 -8.82 -15.78 8.80
N ARG A 614 -10.02 -16.34 8.98
CA ARG A 614 -11.10 -15.77 9.77
C ARG A 614 -11.31 -16.63 11.00
N VAL A 615 -11.30 -16.02 12.18
CA VAL A 615 -11.67 -16.64 13.45
C VAL A 615 -12.96 -15.98 13.93
N ALA A 616 -14.00 -16.77 14.15
CA ALA A 616 -15.29 -16.30 14.62
C ALA A 616 -15.70 -17.03 15.89
N LEU A 617 -15.93 -16.28 16.97
CA LEU A 617 -16.51 -16.81 18.20
C LEU A 617 -18.03 -16.79 18.07
N VAL A 618 -18.66 -17.94 18.24
CA VAL A 618 -20.12 -18.10 18.22
C VAL A 618 -20.63 -18.64 19.55
N SER A 619 -21.84 -18.23 19.93
CA SER A 619 -22.55 -18.78 21.09
C SER A 619 -22.98 -20.23 20.87
N SER A 620 -23.50 -20.86 21.92
CA SER A 620 -24.10 -22.20 21.84
C SER A 620 -25.28 -22.32 20.85
N ASN A 621 -25.90 -21.19 20.48
CA ASN A 621 -26.98 -21.11 19.49
C ASN A 621 -26.50 -20.59 18.12
N ASP A 622 -25.20 -20.69 17.82
CA ASP A 622 -24.57 -20.25 16.56
C ASP A 622 -24.70 -18.75 16.22
N VAL A 623 -25.07 -17.93 17.21
CA VAL A 623 -25.04 -16.47 17.06
C VAL A 623 -23.59 -15.98 17.17
N LEU A 624 -23.14 -15.21 16.18
CA LEU A 624 -21.82 -14.57 16.18
C LEU A 624 -21.68 -13.62 17.38
N ILE A 625 -20.68 -13.87 18.21
CA ILE A 625 -20.29 -13.04 19.36
C ILE A 625 -19.22 -12.04 18.92
N ASP A 626 -18.15 -12.52 18.29
CA ASP A 626 -17.08 -11.71 17.74
C ASP A 626 -16.41 -12.40 16.53
N GLU A 627 -15.75 -11.61 15.69
CA GLU A 627 -14.90 -12.13 14.63
C GLU A 627 -13.64 -11.29 14.42
N ARG A 628 -12.62 -11.95 13.88
CA ARG A 628 -11.44 -11.31 13.34
C ARG A 628 -11.00 -11.98 12.05
N LYS A 629 -10.40 -11.18 11.18
CA LYS A 629 -9.87 -11.61 9.89
C LYS A 629 -8.44 -11.11 9.74
N GLN A 630 -7.55 -12.01 9.35
CA GLN A 630 -6.12 -11.75 9.16
C GLN A 630 -5.70 -12.17 7.76
N ARG A 631 -4.79 -11.42 7.15
CA ARG A 631 -4.09 -11.83 5.92
C ARG A 631 -2.76 -12.50 6.29
N ILE A 632 -2.42 -13.59 5.62
CA ILE A 632 -1.18 -14.33 5.88
C ILE A 632 -0.50 -14.73 4.57
N GLY A 633 0.83 -14.87 4.60
CA GLY A 633 1.62 -15.47 3.53
C GLY A 633 2.55 -16.54 4.10
N PHE A 634 2.70 -17.66 3.41
CA PHE A 634 3.53 -18.77 3.87
C PHE A 634 4.93 -18.65 3.30
N ARG A 635 5.94 -18.51 4.17
CA ARG A 635 7.36 -18.46 3.78
C ARG A 635 8.26 -18.95 4.91
N SER A 636 9.43 -19.48 4.57
CA SER A 636 10.55 -19.57 5.51
C SER A 636 11.51 -18.40 5.30
N ALA A 637 12.05 -17.85 6.39
CA ALA A 637 13.06 -16.80 6.36
C ALA A 637 14.16 -17.14 7.39
N ARG A 638 15.42 -17.11 6.96
CA ARG A 638 16.58 -17.40 7.82
C ARG A 638 17.68 -16.36 7.58
N LEU A 639 18.33 -15.94 8.65
CA LEU A 639 19.60 -15.21 8.59
C LEU A 639 20.73 -16.24 8.72
N ILE A 640 21.54 -16.37 7.67
CA ILE A 640 22.64 -17.32 7.58
C ILE A 640 23.95 -16.60 7.90
N GLN A 641 24.67 -17.13 8.89
CA GLN A 641 26.00 -16.68 9.30
C GLN A 641 26.93 -17.89 9.45
N GLU A 642 27.49 -18.33 8.33
CA GLU A 642 28.37 -19.50 8.24
C GLU A 642 29.78 -19.09 7.80
N PRO A 643 30.84 -19.82 8.17
CA PRO A 643 32.20 -19.50 7.73
C PRO A 643 32.34 -19.45 6.20
N LEU A 644 33.05 -18.45 5.68
CA LEU A 644 33.42 -18.40 4.27
C LEU A 644 34.44 -19.50 3.92
N LEU A 645 34.36 -20.06 2.70
CA LEU A 645 35.32 -21.07 2.23
C LEU A 645 36.66 -20.45 1.81
N GLU A 646 36.60 -19.23 1.28
CA GLU A 646 37.75 -18.46 0.82
C GLU A 646 37.78 -17.11 1.54
N ALA A 647 38.98 -16.61 1.83
CA ALA A 647 39.15 -15.26 2.35
C ALA A 647 38.88 -14.24 1.22
N ASP A 648 38.20 -13.15 1.56
CA ASP A 648 38.08 -12.00 0.67
C ASP A 648 39.14 -10.94 1.02
N GLN A 649 38.98 -9.72 0.52
CA GLN A 649 39.91 -8.62 0.78
C GLN A 649 40.00 -8.19 2.26
N TYR A 650 39.02 -8.58 3.09
CA TYR A 650 38.98 -8.25 4.52
C TYR A 650 39.54 -9.38 5.39
N GLY A 651 39.47 -10.62 4.91
CA GLY A 651 39.92 -11.81 5.60
C GLY A 651 38.85 -12.89 5.64
N THR A 652 39.07 -13.89 6.47
CA THR A 652 38.08 -14.93 6.76
C THR A 652 37.09 -14.44 7.80
N GLY A 653 35.82 -14.83 7.72
CA GLY A 653 34.79 -14.48 8.69
C GLY A 653 33.52 -15.30 8.43
N THR A 654 32.35 -14.76 8.75
CA THR A 654 31.07 -15.42 8.48
C THR A 654 30.27 -14.67 7.43
N THR A 655 29.46 -15.36 6.65
CA THR A 655 28.42 -14.73 5.84
C THR A 655 27.46 -13.92 6.72
N PHE A 656 26.72 -13.02 6.09
CA PHE A 656 25.54 -12.38 6.68
C PHE A 656 24.51 -12.25 5.56
N LEU A 657 23.72 -13.29 5.33
CA LEU A 657 22.82 -13.35 4.18
C LEU A 657 21.44 -13.86 4.57
N PHE A 658 20.43 -13.48 3.80
CA PHE A 658 19.06 -13.92 4.01
C PHE A 658 18.71 -15.04 3.03
N GLU A 659 18.11 -16.09 3.56
CA GLU A 659 17.58 -17.21 2.79
C GLU A 659 16.06 -17.27 2.94
N ILE A 660 15.35 -17.15 1.82
CA ILE A 660 13.88 -17.19 1.78
C ILE A 660 13.45 -18.42 0.99
N ASN A 661 12.60 -19.28 1.57
CA ASN A 661 12.12 -20.51 0.93
C ASN A 661 13.24 -21.42 0.40
N GLY A 662 14.39 -21.46 1.09
CA GLY A 662 15.57 -22.25 0.68
C GLY A 662 16.44 -21.61 -0.40
N VAL A 663 16.16 -20.36 -0.80
CA VAL A 663 16.96 -19.61 -1.78
C VAL A 663 17.73 -18.50 -1.07
N ARG A 664 19.06 -18.54 -1.17
CA ARG A 664 19.96 -17.48 -0.71
C ARG A 664 19.87 -16.29 -1.66
N MET A 665 19.64 -15.10 -1.15
CA MET A 665 19.37 -13.93 -1.99
C MET A 665 20.31 -12.78 -1.66
N PHE A 666 20.76 -12.08 -2.69
CA PHE A 666 21.37 -10.77 -2.52
C PHE A 666 20.29 -9.74 -2.16
N MET A 667 20.51 -8.96 -1.11
CA MET A 667 19.60 -7.93 -0.65
C MET A 667 20.02 -6.56 -1.19
N GLY A 668 19.24 -6.02 -2.12
CA GLY A 668 19.44 -4.68 -2.67
C GLY A 668 18.28 -3.79 -2.26
N GLY A 669 18.55 -2.71 -1.55
CA GLY A 669 17.49 -1.96 -0.90
C GLY A 669 17.87 -0.57 -0.42
N SER A 670 17.03 0.04 0.39
CA SER A 670 17.26 1.37 0.97
C SER A 670 16.80 1.41 2.42
N ASN A 671 17.36 2.35 3.18
CA ASN A 671 16.87 2.71 4.50
C ASN A 671 15.65 3.64 4.38
N TRP A 672 14.61 3.34 5.14
CA TRP A 672 13.36 4.09 5.24
C TRP A 672 13.39 4.97 6.49
N VAL A 673 13.04 6.24 6.28
CA VAL A 673 12.73 7.20 7.34
C VAL A 673 11.25 7.56 7.23
N PRO A 674 10.61 8.19 8.24
CA PRO A 674 9.25 8.69 8.11
C PRO A 674 9.05 9.50 6.81
N ALA A 675 7.90 9.34 6.14
CA ALA A 675 7.66 9.98 4.85
C ALA A 675 7.11 11.42 4.94
N ASP A 676 6.93 11.93 6.17
CA ASP A 676 6.51 13.29 6.50
C ASP A 676 6.84 13.57 7.97
N ASN A 677 7.01 14.83 8.36
CA ASN A 677 7.01 15.18 9.78
C ASN A 677 5.60 15.00 10.35
N PHE A 678 4.58 15.45 9.62
CA PHE A 678 3.20 15.31 10.05
C PHE A 678 2.64 13.95 9.64
N LEU A 679 2.90 12.94 10.46
CA LEU A 679 2.51 11.55 10.19
C LEU A 679 1.00 11.38 9.93
N THR A 680 0.15 12.27 10.47
CA THR A 680 -1.30 12.28 10.16
C THR A 680 -1.65 12.70 8.73
N GLN A 681 -0.72 13.33 8.01
CA GLN A 681 -0.89 13.77 6.62
C GLN A 681 -0.53 12.69 5.59
N ILE A 682 0.07 11.58 6.01
CA ILE A 682 0.47 10.52 5.09
C ILE A 682 -0.74 9.63 4.78
N SER A 683 -1.26 9.73 3.56
CA SER A 683 -2.32 8.85 3.08
C SER A 683 -1.81 7.46 2.70
N GLU A 684 -2.70 6.47 2.69
CA GLU A 684 -2.41 5.12 2.19
C GLU A 684 -1.87 5.12 0.75
N ASP A 685 -2.39 6.00 -0.11
CA ASP A 685 -1.88 6.17 -1.48
C ASP A 685 -0.43 6.68 -1.50
N ARG A 686 -0.08 7.61 -0.60
CA ARG A 686 1.30 8.11 -0.50
C ARG A 686 2.26 7.01 -0.06
N TYR A 687 1.89 6.18 0.93
CA TYR A 687 2.66 4.98 1.29
C TYR A 687 2.83 4.03 0.10
N ARG A 688 1.73 3.73 -0.60
CA ARG A 688 1.78 2.83 -1.76
C ARG A 688 2.67 3.37 -2.86
N ARG A 689 2.63 4.67 -3.14
CA ARG A 689 3.49 5.32 -4.14
C ARG A 689 4.97 5.21 -3.77
N TRP A 690 5.33 5.44 -2.51
CA TRP A 690 6.70 5.30 -2.02
C TRP A 690 7.21 3.86 -2.16
N LEU A 691 6.45 2.88 -1.67
CA LEU A 691 6.87 1.47 -1.72
C LEU A 691 6.85 0.90 -3.14
N THR A 692 5.91 1.36 -3.99
CA THR A 692 5.93 1.04 -5.42
C THR A 692 7.16 1.62 -6.11
N LEU A 693 7.59 2.83 -5.73
CA LEU A 693 8.83 3.41 -6.25
C LEU A 693 10.04 2.55 -5.89
N LEU A 694 10.15 2.10 -4.63
CA LEU A 694 11.21 1.19 -4.17
C LEU A 694 11.20 -0.12 -4.99
N ARG A 695 10.05 -0.79 -5.08
CA ARG A 695 9.89 -2.03 -5.86
C ARG A 695 10.27 -1.85 -7.33
N ASN A 696 9.79 -0.78 -7.97
CA ASN A 696 10.09 -0.49 -9.37
C ASN A 696 11.57 -0.15 -9.59
N GLY A 697 12.28 0.24 -8.53
CA GLY A 697 13.74 0.42 -8.53
C GLY A 697 14.52 -0.89 -8.37
N ASN A 698 13.90 -2.05 -8.63
CA ASN A 698 14.47 -3.39 -8.47
C ASN A 698 14.99 -3.70 -7.05
N GLN A 699 14.47 -3.00 -6.04
CA GLN A 699 14.84 -3.23 -4.65
C GLN A 699 13.93 -4.28 -4.01
N ASN A 700 14.51 -5.18 -3.22
CA ASN A 700 13.81 -6.31 -2.59
C ASN A 700 13.78 -6.24 -1.07
N MET A 701 14.48 -5.28 -0.45
CA MET A 701 14.51 -5.06 0.99
C MET A 701 14.40 -3.58 1.33
N VAL A 702 13.70 -3.28 2.43
CA VAL A 702 13.66 -1.96 3.05
C VAL A 702 13.98 -2.10 4.55
N ARG A 703 14.88 -1.27 5.05
CA ARG A 703 15.20 -1.19 6.49
C ARG A 703 14.49 -0.01 7.11
N LEU A 704 13.59 -0.24 8.06
CA LEU A 704 12.97 0.83 8.85
C LEU A 704 13.94 1.22 9.95
N TRP A 705 14.52 2.40 9.79
CA TRP A 705 15.56 2.92 10.66
C TRP A 705 15.02 3.30 12.05
N GLY A 706 15.80 2.98 13.09
CA GLY A 706 15.38 3.03 14.49
C GLY A 706 15.17 4.40 15.14
N GLY A 707 15.32 5.53 14.44
CA GLY A 707 14.94 6.83 15.03
C GLY A 707 13.63 7.42 14.48
N GLY A 708 12.93 6.66 13.64
CA GLY A 708 11.62 7.02 13.10
C GLY A 708 10.47 6.54 13.99
N VAL A 709 9.53 5.83 13.38
CA VAL A 709 8.37 5.20 14.03
C VAL A 709 8.21 3.77 13.54
N TYR A 710 7.53 2.93 14.33
CA TYR A 710 6.90 1.74 13.73
C TYR A 710 5.77 2.24 12.84
N GLU A 711 5.85 1.96 11.53
CA GLU A 711 4.89 2.47 10.56
C GLU A 711 3.47 1.90 10.82
N PRO A 712 2.40 2.52 10.29
CA PRO A 712 1.06 1.95 10.38
C PRO A 712 0.97 0.64 9.59
N ASP A 713 0.03 -0.23 9.96
CA ASP A 713 -0.17 -1.55 9.34
C ASP A 713 -0.24 -1.50 7.80
N ILE A 714 -0.81 -0.43 7.23
CA ILE A 714 -0.88 -0.24 5.78
C ILE A 714 0.49 -0.28 5.09
N PHE A 715 1.56 0.18 5.75
CA PHE A 715 2.93 0.09 5.24
C PHE A 715 3.33 -1.37 5.01
N TYR A 716 3.20 -2.21 6.05
CA TYR A 716 3.59 -3.62 6.00
C TYR A 716 2.66 -4.43 5.10
N ASP A 717 1.37 -4.11 5.12
CA ASP A 717 0.37 -4.64 4.20
C ASP A 717 0.76 -4.41 2.73
N ILE A 718 1.29 -3.23 2.40
CA ILE A 718 1.80 -2.93 1.05
C ILE A 718 3.10 -3.68 0.78
N CYS A 719 4.00 -3.81 1.75
CA CYS A 719 5.23 -4.60 1.59
C CYS A 719 4.91 -6.08 1.30
N ASP A 720 3.94 -6.67 2.00
CA ASP A 720 3.44 -8.02 1.74
C ASP A 720 2.90 -8.16 0.31
N GLU A 721 2.11 -7.20 -0.16
CA GLU A 721 1.54 -7.20 -1.52
C GLU A 721 2.60 -7.00 -2.61
N LEU A 722 3.62 -6.18 -2.36
CA LEU A 722 4.65 -5.85 -3.34
C LEU A 722 5.84 -6.82 -3.32
N GLY A 723 5.97 -7.66 -2.29
CA GLY A 723 7.08 -8.60 -2.14
C GLY A 723 8.34 -7.96 -1.58
N LEU A 724 8.21 -6.91 -0.77
CA LEU A 724 9.33 -6.19 -0.19
C LEU A 724 9.65 -6.76 1.19
N LEU A 725 10.87 -7.23 1.39
CA LEU A 725 11.35 -7.70 2.69
C LEU A 725 11.61 -6.52 3.62
N VAL A 726 11.30 -6.71 4.90
CA VAL A 726 11.41 -5.67 5.92
C VAL A 726 12.39 -6.10 7.00
N TRP A 727 13.43 -5.26 7.17
CA TRP A 727 14.28 -5.21 8.35
C TRP A 727 13.70 -4.14 9.28
N GLN A 728 13.22 -4.52 10.46
CA GLN A 728 12.58 -3.62 11.42
C GLN A 728 13.50 -3.31 12.59
N ASP A 729 14.01 -2.09 12.68
CA ASP A 729 14.65 -1.64 13.93
C ASP A 729 13.59 -1.37 15.02
N PHE A 730 13.92 -1.63 16.29
CA PHE A 730 13.24 -0.99 17.41
C PHE A 730 13.63 0.49 17.46
N GLN A 731 12.77 1.34 18.05
CA GLN A 731 12.91 2.80 17.93
C GLN A 731 13.99 3.39 18.86
N PHE A 732 15.24 2.97 18.66
CA PHE A 732 16.44 3.48 19.29
C PHE A 732 17.46 3.87 18.21
N ALA A 733 17.97 5.10 18.28
CA ALA A 733 19.01 5.57 17.37
C ALA A 733 20.00 6.56 17.99
N CYS A 734 21.28 6.31 17.68
CA CYS A 734 22.46 7.12 17.97
C CYS A 734 22.46 7.72 19.38
N GLY A 735 22.20 6.97 20.45
CA GLY A 735 22.07 7.53 21.79
C GLY A 735 22.53 6.60 22.92
N VAL A 736 22.95 7.19 24.04
CA VAL A 736 23.10 6.45 25.30
C VAL A 736 21.75 6.44 26.03
N TYR A 737 20.90 5.47 25.70
CA TYR A 737 19.58 5.34 26.33
C TYR A 737 19.69 4.86 27.79
N PRO A 738 18.78 5.34 28.67
CA PRO A 738 18.73 4.87 30.04
C PRO A 738 18.24 3.41 30.11
N ALA A 739 18.51 2.76 31.24
CA ALA A 739 18.07 1.39 31.50
C ALA A 739 17.64 1.18 32.96
N HIS A 740 17.09 2.22 33.58
CA HIS A 740 16.45 2.06 34.90
C HIS A 740 15.18 1.22 34.77
N ARG A 741 14.76 0.60 35.88
CA ARG A 741 13.69 -0.40 35.94
C ARG A 741 12.42 0.01 35.19
N ASP A 742 11.93 1.22 35.42
CA ASP A 742 10.66 1.69 34.83
C ASP A 742 10.77 1.91 33.31
N PHE A 743 11.91 2.42 32.83
CA PHE A 743 12.19 2.57 31.40
C PHE A 743 12.26 1.20 30.72
N VAL A 744 12.97 0.24 31.32
CA VAL A 744 13.07 -1.14 30.81
C VAL A 744 11.69 -1.80 30.75
N ALA A 745 10.85 -1.61 31.77
CA ALA A 745 9.49 -2.15 31.78
C ALA A 745 8.61 -1.52 30.68
N SER A 746 8.72 -0.20 30.48
CA SER A 746 8.02 0.51 29.41
C SER A 746 8.45 0.02 28.02
N VAL A 747 9.75 -0.15 27.79
CA VAL A 747 10.32 -0.65 26.53
C VAL A 747 9.95 -2.12 26.29
N LYS A 748 9.97 -2.96 27.33
CA LYS A 748 9.52 -4.36 27.20
C LYS A 748 8.08 -4.42 26.70
N GLN A 749 7.20 -3.60 27.24
CA GLN A 749 5.80 -3.57 26.81
C GLN A 749 5.64 -2.98 25.41
N GLU A 750 6.40 -1.93 25.05
CA GLU A 750 6.47 -1.43 23.67
C GLU A 750 6.88 -2.53 22.68
N ALA A 751 7.87 -3.35 23.04
CA ALA A 751 8.33 -4.46 22.21
C ALA A 751 7.25 -5.54 22.07
N ILE A 752 6.57 -5.90 23.16
CA ILE A 752 5.46 -6.86 23.13
C ILE A 752 4.34 -6.37 22.20
N ASP A 753 3.92 -5.11 22.35
CA ASP A 753 2.84 -4.51 21.55
C ASP A 753 3.18 -4.57 20.05
N ASN A 754 4.40 -4.15 19.68
CA ASN A 754 4.81 -4.05 18.28
C ASN A 754 5.21 -5.38 17.65
N VAL A 755 5.90 -6.27 18.36
CA VAL A 755 6.22 -7.61 17.82
C VAL A 755 4.94 -8.40 17.60
N THR A 756 3.98 -8.34 18.53
CA THR A 756 2.65 -8.97 18.38
C THR A 756 1.92 -8.45 17.14
N ARG A 757 1.93 -7.12 16.93
CA ARG A 757 1.29 -6.48 15.77
C ARG A 757 1.96 -6.86 14.45
N LEU A 758 3.30 -6.93 14.42
CA LEU A 758 4.07 -7.01 13.19
C LEU A 758 4.42 -8.44 12.75
N ARG A 759 4.53 -9.41 13.67
CA ARG A 759 4.96 -10.80 13.37
C ARG A 759 4.10 -11.53 12.33
N ARG A 760 2.87 -11.06 12.10
CA ARG A 760 1.91 -11.62 11.14
C ARG A 760 2.26 -11.34 9.68
N HIS A 761 3.10 -10.34 9.41
CA HIS A 761 3.43 -9.91 8.05
C HIS A 761 4.53 -10.80 7.46
N PRO A 762 4.29 -11.50 6.33
CA PRO A 762 5.31 -12.31 5.69
C PRO A 762 6.55 -11.51 5.29
N SER A 763 6.43 -10.19 5.06
CA SER A 763 7.53 -9.29 4.75
C SER A 763 8.56 -9.14 5.88
N ILE A 764 8.18 -9.29 7.16
CA ILE A 764 9.09 -9.13 8.30
C ILE A 764 10.06 -10.31 8.34
N VAL A 765 11.36 -10.02 8.18
CA VAL A 765 12.43 -11.04 8.15
C VAL A 765 13.59 -10.78 9.11
N CYS A 766 13.61 -9.61 9.75
CA CYS A 766 14.60 -9.28 10.78
C CYS A 766 14.01 -8.24 11.75
N PHE A 767 14.22 -8.44 13.04
CA PHE A 767 14.11 -7.37 14.05
C PHE A 767 15.52 -6.95 14.49
N CYS A 768 15.75 -5.66 14.70
CA CYS A 768 17.05 -5.12 15.08
C CYS A 768 16.95 -4.19 16.28
N GLY A 769 17.83 -4.34 17.28
CA GLY A 769 17.71 -3.65 18.56
C GLY A 769 17.81 -2.12 18.53
N ASN A 770 18.69 -1.58 17.67
CA ASN A 770 18.92 -0.13 17.55
C ASN A 770 19.68 0.21 16.26
N ASN A 771 19.74 1.51 15.98
CA ASN A 771 20.66 2.10 15.02
C ASN A 771 21.86 2.76 15.72
N GLU A 772 23.07 2.27 15.44
CA GLU A 772 24.37 2.88 15.77
C GLU A 772 24.63 3.19 17.26
N ASP A 773 23.85 2.71 18.22
CA ASP A 773 24.09 3.06 19.64
C ASP A 773 25.45 2.54 20.12
N TYR A 774 25.82 1.33 19.71
CA TYR A 774 27.16 0.77 19.94
C TYR A 774 28.24 1.58 19.22
N GLN A 775 28.00 1.95 17.96
CA GLN A 775 28.97 2.68 17.13
C GLN A 775 29.25 4.08 17.68
N MET A 776 28.22 4.81 18.11
CA MET A 776 28.35 6.15 18.67
C MET A 776 29.21 6.13 19.94
N VAL A 777 28.98 5.15 20.81
CA VAL A 777 29.78 4.96 22.03
C VAL A 777 31.26 4.75 21.71
N LEU A 778 31.58 3.94 20.69
CA LEU A 778 32.95 3.74 20.23
C LEU A 778 33.57 5.03 19.66
N GLN A 779 32.82 5.75 18.82
CA GLN A 779 33.31 6.99 18.17
C GLN A 779 33.56 8.12 19.17
N TRP A 780 32.70 8.26 20.18
CA TRP A 780 32.82 9.30 21.20
C TRP A 780 34.01 9.11 22.14
N GLY A 781 34.42 7.86 22.37
CA GLY A 781 35.45 7.47 23.33
C GLY A 781 35.08 7.79 24.79
N GLY A 782 35.73 7.11 25.73
CA GLY A 782 35.63 7.43 27.17
C GLY A 782 34.28 7.09 27.83
N ILE A 783 33.42 6.30 27.18
CA ILE A 783 32.19 5.76 27.77
C ILE A 783 32.45 4.31 28.16
N GLY A 784 32.51 4.05 29.47
CA GLY A 784 32.85 2.72 30.01
C GLY A 784 31.67 1.75 30.07
N GLU A 785 30.43 2.24 29.97
CA GLU A 785 29.21 1.43 30.08
C GLU A 785 28.11 1.99 29.18
N LEU A 786 27.40 1.10 28.47
CA LEU A 786 26.20 1.42 27.70
C LEU A 786 25.00 0.75 28.40
N PRO A 787 24.21 1.49 29.20
CA PRO A 787 23.12 0.91 30.00
C PRO A 787 22.09 0.16 29.14
N ALA A 788 21.76 0.71 27.98
CA ALA A 788 20.77 0.16 27.05
C ALA A 788 21.13 -1.22 26.47
N ARG A 789 22.34 -1.75 26.69
CA ARG A 789 22.68 -3.14 26.33
C ARG A 789 21.73 -4.18 26.92
N ILE A 790 21.21 -3.93 28.12
CA ILE A 790 20.20 -4.82 28.69
C ILE A 790 18.95 -4.91 27.80
N LEU A 791 18.58 -3.83 27.12
CA LEU A 791 17.49 -3.81 26.16
C LEU A 791 17.87 -4.63 24.93
N TYR A 792 19.04 -4.36 24.35
CA TYR A 792 19.45 -4.91 23.05
C TYR A 792 19.91 -6.37 23.09
N GLU A 793 20.42 -6.84 24.22
CA GLU A 793 21.02 -8.17 24.36
C GLU A 793 20.16 -9.14 25.17
N HIS A 794 19.14 -8.65 25.88
CA HIS A 794 18.25 -9.47 26.70
C HIS A 794 16.77 -9.14 26.43
N VAL A 795 16.30 -7.94 26.75
CA VAL A 795 14.84 -7.66 26.74
C VAL A 795 14.20 -7.80 25.36
N LEU A 796 14.74 -7.12 24.35
CA LEU A 796 14.21 -7.15 22.98
C LEU A 796 14.36 -8.53 22.32
N PRO A 797 15.54 -9.20 22.33
CA PRO A 797 15.65 -10.55 21.76
C PRO A 797 14.77 -11.57 22.46
N ASP A 798 14.63 -11.50 23.79
CA ASP A 798 13.77 -12.42 24.55
C ASP A 798 12.30 -12.26 24.12
N VAL A 799 11.82 -11.03 23.95
CA VAL A 799 10.46 -10.75 23.45
C VAL A 799 10.26 -11.28 22.03
N VAL A 800 11.23 -11.08 21.13
CA VAL A 800 11.15 -11.61 19.76
C VAL A 800 11.13 -13.14 19.78
N ALA A 801 11.98 -13.78 20.58
CA ALA A 801 12.05 -15.23 20.69
C ALA A 801 10.77 -15.83 21.30
N GLU A 802 10.19 -15.18 22.30
CA GLU A 802 8.93 -15.60 22.94
C GLU A 802 7.74 -15.45 21.99
N LEU A 803 7.72 -14.39 21.18
CA LEU A 803 6.57 -14.02 20.36
C LEU A 803 6.69 -14.41 18.88
N THR A 804 7.75 -15.07 18.41
CA THR A 804 7.87 -15.48 17.00
C THR A 804 8.13 -16.98 16.84
N ASP A 805 7.15 -17.69 16.26
CA ASP A 805 7.20 -19.12 15.93
C ASP A 805 6.64 -19.32 14.49
N PRO A 806 7.50 -19.47 13.48
CA PRO A 806 8.94 -19.66 13.58
C PRO A 806 9.66 -18.38 14.00
N LEU A 807 10.81 -18.56 14.65
CA LEU A 807 11.66 -17.47 15.09
C LEU A 807 12.00 -16.54 13.92
N VAL A 808 11.62 -15.27 14.04
CA VAL A 808 12.13 -14.21 13.17
C VAL A 808 13.53 -13.84 13.66
N PRO A 809 14.56 -13.81 12.79
CA PRO A 809 15.91 -13.42 13.19
C PRO A 809 15.94 -12.08 13.94
N TYR A 810 16.77 -12.03 14.99
CA TYR A 810 17.04 -10.81 15.74
C TYR A 810 18.51 -10.42 15.60
N HIS A 811 18.75 -9.14 15.30
CA HIS A 811 20.07 -8.52 15.25
C HIS A 811 20.22 -7.50 16.39
N ARG A 812 21.36 -7.48 17.08
CA ARG A 812 21.48 -6.72 18.34
C ARG A 812 21.52 -5.20 18.12
N GLY A 813 22.08 -4.75 17.02
CA GLY A 813 22.12 -3.34 16.62
C GLY A 813 22.82 -3.21 15.28
N SER A 814 22.44 -2.22 14.47
CA SER A 814 22.99 -2.02 13.13
C SER A 814 23.87 -0.77 13.15
N PRO A 815 25.20 -0.88 12.94
CA PRO A 815 25.96 -2.09 12.60
C PRO A 815 26.47 -2.86 13.82
N TYR A 816 26.75 -4.15 13.66
CA TYR A 816 27.41 -4.97 14.69
C TYR A 816 28.34 -6.05 14.10
N GLY A 817 29.64 -5.95 14.43
CA GLY A 817 30.74 -6.79 13.92
C GLY A 817 31.14 -7.97 14.80
N GLY A 818 30.30 -8.37 15.76
CA GLY A 818 30.44 -9.65 16.47
C GLY A 818 31.10 -9.60 17.85
N LYS A 819 32.34 -9.10 17.96
CA LYS A 819 33.11 -9.19 19.23
C LYS A 819 32.93 -7.97 20.12
N GLY A 820 32.38 -8.18 21.33
CA GLY A 820 32.23 -7.10 22.31
C GLY A 820 31.29 -6.02 21.77
N TRP A 821 31.78 -4.81 21.59
CA TRP A 821 31.04 -3.70 20.97
C TRP A 821 31.58 -3.31 19.60
N ASP A 822 32.50 -4.09 19.03
CA ASP A 822 33.09 -3.74 17.72
C ASP A 822 31.99 -3.72 16.65
N THR A 823 31.74 -2.55 16.10
CA THR A 823 30.78 -2.31 15.03
C THR A 823 31.45 -2.11 13.67
N THR A 824 32.78 -2.26 13.61
CA THR A 824 33.59 -1.89 12.44
C THR A 824 34.27 -3.06 11.75
N ASP A 825 34.18 -4.27 12.32
CA ASP A 825 34.72 -5.48 11.71
C ASP A 825 33.97 -5.81 10.41
N PRO A 826 34.61 -5.71 9.23
CA PRO A 826 33.97 -5.99 7.95
C PRO A 826 33.78 -7.48 7.67
N THR A 827 34.33 -8.37 8.53
CA THR A 827 34.34 -9.82 8.30
C THR A 827 33.14 -10.55 8.92
N ILE A 828 32.36 -9.89 9.78
CA ILE A 828 31.21 -10.46 10.51
C ILE A 828 30.09 -9.42 10.54
N GLY A 829 28.83 -9.87 10.43
CA GLY A 829 27.68 -8.99 10.63
C GLY A 829 27.48 -7.98 9.49
N ASP A 830 26.90 -6.83 9.83
CA ASP A 830 26.70 -5.70 8.92
C ASP A 830 27.61 -4.52 9.27
N VAL A 831 27.81 -3.61 8.32
CA VAL A 831 28.61 -2.39 8.48
C VAL A 831 27.87 -1.15 7.97
N HIS A 832 28.08 -0.03 8.66
CA HIS A 832 27.72 1.30 8.17
C HIS A 832 28.95 1.98 7.58
N GLN A 833 28.99 2.10 6.26
CA GLN A 833 30.14 2.65 5.56
C GLN A 833 30.03 4.16 5.35
N TRP A 834 30.41 4.90 6.40
CA TRP A 834 30.41 6.36 6.38
C TRP A 834 31.74 7.02 6.02
N ASN A 835 32.81 6.27 5.73
CA ASN A 835 34.14 6.87 5.49
C ASN A 835 34.22 7.77 4.26
N VAL A 836 33.30 7.70 3.30
CA VAL A 836 33.30 8.57 2.13
C VAL A 836 32.77 9.97 2.44
N TRP A 837 31.66 10.08 3.17
CA TRP A 837 31.05 11.38 3.50
C TRP A 837 31.38 11.86 4.91
N GLY A 838 30.96 11.09 5.93
CA GLY A 838 30.92 11.55 7.32
C GLY A 838 32.17 11.20 8.14
N GLY A 839 32.82 10.07 7.83
CA GLY A 839 33.93 9.49 8.58
C GLY A 839 35.29 10.05 8.16
N LYS A 840 36.12 9.20 7.52
CA LYS A 840 37.46 9.59 7.06
C LYS A 840 37.50 10.55 5.85
N GLU A 841 36.34 10.91 5.30
CA GLU A 841 36.19 11.79 4.13
C GLU A 841 37.01 11.32 2.91
N LEU A 842 37.01 10.00 2.68
CA LEU A 842 37.65 9.35 1.53
C LEU A 842 36.90 9.62 0.24
N GLN A 843 37.61 9.53 -0.89
CA GLN A 843 36.98 9.66 -2.20
C GLN A 843 36.03 8.49 -2.48
N TYR A 844 34.90 8.76 -3.16
CA TYR A 844 33.88 7.74 -3.43
C TYR A 844 34.41 6.59 -4.31
N GLN A 845 35.47 6.83 -5.08
CA GLN A 845 36.14 5.85 -5.93
C GLN A 845 36.79 4.70 -5.15
N GLU A 846 36.87 4.80 -3.82
CA GLU A 846 37.39 3.75 -2.94
C GLU A 846 36.30 2.82 -2.40
N TYR A 847 35.01 3.02 -2.72
CA TYR A 847 33.92 2.18 -2.19
C TYR A 847 34.16 0.67 -2.35
N ASP A 848 34.79 0.23 -3.44
CA ASP A 848 35.05 -1.20 -3.67
C ASP A 848 35.96 -1.84 -2.59
N ARG A 849 36.72 -1.03 -1.85
CA ARG A 849 37.55 -1.44 -0.71
C ARG A 849 36.89 -1.22 0.65
N LEU A 850 35.71 -0.62 0.69
CA LEU A 850 35.06 -0.17 1.91
C LEU A 850 33.78 -0.96 2.28
N GLY A 851 33.56 -2.12 1.68
CA GLY A 851 32.42 -3.00 1.98
C GLY A 851 32.56 -3.82 3.26
N GLY A 852 31.74 -4.87 3.34
CA GLY A 852 31.70 -5.87 4.40
C GLY A 852 30.76 -7.01 4.00
N ARG A 853 30.39 -7.89 4.94
CA ARG A 853 29.46 -9.00 4.66
C ARG A 853 28.07 -8.53 4.27
N PHE A 854 27.62 -7.44 4.87
CA PHE A 854 26.40 -6.73 4.51
C PHE A 854 26.61 -5.24 4.77
N VAL A 855 26.30 -4.37 3.80
CA VAL A 855 26.39 -2.91 3.98
C VAL A 855 24.99 -2.37 4.22
N SER A 856 24.62 -2.14 5.47
CA SER A 856 23.29 -1.71 5.91
C SER A 856 23.08 -0.20 5.84
N GLU A 857 24.16 0.59 5.83
CA GLU A 857 24.12 2.02 5.51
C GLU A 857 25.38 2.49 4.77
N PHE A 858 25.18 3.42 3.84
CA PHE A 858 26.21 4.22 3.19
C PHE A 858 25.52 5.30 2.35
N GLY A 859 26.23 6.35 1.98
CA GLY A 859 25.73 7.28 0.96
C GLY A 859 26.52 8.59 0.87
N ILE A 860 26.12 9.40 -0.09
CA ILE A 860 26.53 10.81 -0.23
C ILE A 860 25.29 11.66 -0.54
N PRO A 861 25.15 12.88 0.02
CA PRO A 861 23.96 13.69 -0.20
C PRO A 861 24.00 14.43 -1.54
N SER A 862 22.82 14.83 -2.01
CA SER A 862 22.66 15.72 -3.16
C SER A 862 21.50 16.67 -2.96
N MET A 863 21.53 17.79 -3.71
CA MET A 863 20.37 18.69 -3.76
C MET A 863 19.19 18.01 -4.46
N PRO A 864 17.94 18.26 -4.04
CA PRO A 864 16.76 17.73 -4.71
C PRO A 864 16.50 18.46 -6.04
N SER A 865 15.37 18.16 -6.69
CA SER A 865 15.00 18.85 -7.91
C SER A 865 14.86 20.37 -7.70
N MET A 866 15.12 21.17 -8.74
CA MET A 866 14.90 22.62 -8.69
C MET A 866 13.46 23.00 -8.30
N GLN A 867 12.47 22.16 -8.64
CA GLN A 867 11.08 22.36 -8.22
C GLN A 867 10.89 22.24 -6.71
N THR A 868 11.57 21.28 -6.08
CA THR A 868 11.56 21.14 -4.62
C THR A 868 12.31 22.29 -3.95
N ILE A 869 13.43 22.73 -4.53
CA ILE A 869 14.15 23.91 -4.03
C ILE A 869 13.26 25.17 -4.11
N ASN A 870 12.60 25.39 -5.25
CA ASN A 870 11.70 26.52 -5.45
C ASN A 870 10.54 26.55 -4.44
N TYR A 871 10.08 25.39 -3.96
CA TYR A 871 9.04 25.31 -2.94
C TYR A 871 9.47 25.98 -1.64
N TRP A 872 10.62 25.60 -1.07
CA TRP A 872 11.06 26.20 0.19
C TRP A 872 11.66 27.60 0.01
N MET A 873 12.09 27.93 -1.21
CA MET A 873 12.55 29.27 -1.58
C MET A 873 11.39 30.22 -1.94
N ASP A 874 10.13 29.80 -1.79
CA ASP A 874 8.99 30.67 -2.09
C ASP A 874 9.03 31.94 -1.25
N GLY A 875 8.80 33.08 -1.91
CA GLY A 875 8.93 34.41 -1.30
C GLY A 875 10.37 34.88 -1.00
N ALA A 876 11.40 34.08 -1.27
CA ALA A 876 12.79 34.46 -1.05
C ALA A 876 13.30 35.48 -2.10
N ASP A 877 14.22 36.35 -1.68
CA ASP A 877 14.91 37.25 -2.61
C ASP A 877 15.79 36.46 -3.59
N LYS A 878 15.81 36.87 -4.87
CA LYS A 878 16.59 36.19 -5.91
C LYS A 878 18.09 36.12 -5.62
N SER A 879 18.62 37.03 -4.79
CA SER A 879 20.01 36.98 -4.34
C SER A 879 20.33 35.75 -3.49
N GLN A 880 19.34 35.04 -2.93
CA GLN A 880 19.53 33.81 -2.15
C GLN A 880 19.65 32.54 -3.01
N PHE A 881 19.49 32.61 -4.34
CA PHE A 881 19.51 31.44 -5.24
C PHE A 881 20.94 31.02 -5.61
N TYR A 882 21.71 30.63 -4.59
CA TYR A 882 23.04 30.04 -4.71
C TYR A 882 23.31 29.07 -3.55
N SER A 883 24.21 28.11 -3.74
CA SER A 883 24.36 26.95 -2.84
C SER A 883 24.79 27.27 -1.40
N GLN A 884 25.44 28.41 -1.18
CA GLN A 884 25.95 28.84 0.14
C GLN A 884 25.06 29.92 0.80
N SER A 885 23.84 30.11 0.30
CA SER A 885 22.92 31.08 0.89
C SER A 885 22.44 30.63 2.26
N GLN A 886 21.94 31.58 3.05
CA GLN A 886 21.43 31.29 4.40
C GLN A 886 20.23 30.33 4.34
N LEU A 887 19.38 30.48 3.32
CA LEU A 887 18.24 29.60 3.09
C LEU A 887 18.66 28.18 2.67
N MET A 888 19.70 28.05 1.83
CA MET A 888 20.22 26.72 1.49
C MET A 888 20.85 26.03 2.71
N ALA A 889 21.56 26.78 3.56
CA ALA A 889 22.07 26.26 4.83
C ALA A 889 20.93 25.84 5.79
N GLN A 890 19.83 26.61 5.83
CA GLN A 890 18.62 26.26 6.57
C GLN A 890 17.96 24.96 6.09
N HIS A 891 18.18 24.55 4.85
CA HIS A 891 17.66 23.30 4.28
C HIS A 891 18.76 22.24 4.05
N THR A 892 19.92 22.38 4.69
CA THR A 892 20.99 21.36 4.70
C THR A 892 21.41 21.06 6.12
N LYS A 893 21.11 19.86 6.63
CA LYS A 893 21.29 19.51 8.05
C LYS A 893 22.49 18.61 8.33
N ALA A 894 23.09 18.06 7.27
CA ALA A 894 24.29 17.25 7.37
C ALA A 894 25.44 18.04 8.03
N GLY A 895 26.13 17.45 9.00
CA GLY A 895 27.28 18.11 9.64
C GLY A 895 28.40 18.42 8.64
N SER A 896 29.04 19.59 8.77
CA SER A 896 30.18 20.04 7.95
C SER A 896 29.94 20.01 6.43
N PHE A 897 28.68 20.15 6.00
CA PHE A 897 28.29 19.98 4.60
C PHE A 897 29.00 20.96 3.65
N GLU A 898 29.27 22.20 4.07
CA GLU A 898 29.90 23.23 3.24
C GLU A 898 31.28 22.78 2.78
N ARG A 899 32.07 22.27 3.74
CA ARG A 899 33.41 21.75 3.48
C ARG A 899 33.35 20.47 2.65
N ARG A 900 32.46 19.54 3.01
CA ARG A 900 32.38 18.21 2.38
C ARG A 900 31.95 18.31 0.91
N PHE A 901 30.92 19.10 0.61
CA PHE A 901 30.56 19.40 -0.77
C PHE A 901 31.72 20.09 -1.49
N ALA A 902 32.38 21.09 -0.90
CA ALA A 902 33.48 21.79 -1.56
C ALA A 902 34.63 20.83 -1.96
N ILE A 903 34.97 19.85 -1.12
CA ILE A 903 36.02 18.87 -1.39
C ILE A 903 35.59 17.94 -2.52
N VAL A 904 34.50 17.18 -2.35
CA VAL A 904 34.12 16.12 -3.30
C VAL A 904 33.76 16.71 -4.67
N MET A 905 33.14 17.89 -4.69
CA MET A 905 32.83 18.58 -5.95
C MET A 905 34.09 19.04 -6.68
N ASN A 906 35.07 19.59 -5.98
CA ASN A 906 36.33 20.03 -6.59
C ASN A 906 37.20 18.85 -7.06
N GLU A 907 37.11 17.71 -6.35
CA GLU A 907 37.80 16.48 -6.74
C GLU A 907 37.28 15.90 -8.07
N ASN A 908 36.03 16.14 -8.43
CA ASN A 908 35.39 15.46 -9.56
C ASN A 908 34.92 16.39 -10.68
N PHE A 909 34.47 17.60 -10.38
CA PHE A 909 33.82 18.51 -11.32
C PHE A 909 34.55 19.86 -11.43
N LYS A 910 34.24 20.62 -12.48
CA LYS A 910 34.67 22.02 -12.59
C LYS A 910 33.84 22.86 -11.62
N LEU A 911 34.50 23.75 -10.85
CA LEU A 911 33.81 24.68 -9.97
C LEU A 911 32.90 25.61 -10.78
N THR A 912 31.70 25.87 -10.24
CA THR A 912 30.70 26.72 -10.87
C THR A 912 30.04 27.61 -9.81
N SER A 913 29.71 28.84 -10.19
CA SER A 913 28.82 29.72 -9.42
C SER A 913 27.37 29.62 -9.88
N ASP A 914 27.11 28.90 -10.97
CA ASP A 914 25.76 28.69 -11.47
C ASP A 914 25.02 27.65 -10.63
N PHE A 915 23.88 28.06 -10.08
CA PHE A 915 23.16 27.25 -9.10
C PHE A 915 22.53 25.99 -9.71
N GLU A 916 21.92 26.08 -10.91
CA GLU A 916 21.33 24.92 -11.58
C GLU A 916 22.40 23.89 -11.98
N THR A 917 23.53 24.34 -12.52
CA THR A 917 24.68 23.47 -12.79
C THR A 917 25.22 22.84 -11.50
N HIS A 918 25.25 23.58 -10.39
CA HIS A 918 25.68 23.03 -9.11
C HIS A 918 24.73 21.93 -8.62
N VAL A 919 23.41 22.16 -8.67
CA VAL A 919 22.38 21.16 -8.34
C VAL A 919 22.56 19.90 -9.19
N TYR A 920 22.64 20.05 -10.53
CA TYR A 920 22.87 18.93 -11.45
C TYR A 920 24.15 18.16 -11.09
N ASN A 921 25.27 18.86 -10.84
CA ASN A 921 26.53 18.18 -10.53
C ASN A 921 26.48 17.45 -9.18
N THR A 922 25.76 17.96 -8.16
CA THR A 922 25.58 17.20 -6.90
C THR A 922 24.75 15.93 -7.10
N GLN A 923 23.74 15.96 -7.99
CA GLN A 923 22.94 14.79 -8.32
C GLN A 923 23.72 13.76 -9.15
N LEU A 924 24.54 14.23 -10.09
CA LEU A 924 25.46 13.38 -10.85
C LEU A 924 26.49 12.74 -9.91
N MET A 925 27.11 13.52 -9.02
CA MET A 925 28.03 13.02 -7.99
C MET A 925 27.41 11.90 -7.17
N GLN A 926 26.21 12.11 -6.62
CA GLN A 926 25.51 11.09 -5.84
C GLN A 926 25.21 9.85 -6.69
N SER A 927 24.76 10.05 -7.93
CA SER A 927 24.46 8.96 -8.84
C SER A 927 25.68 8.09 -9.14
N GLU A 928 26.84 8.69 -9.46
CA GLU A 928 28.07 7.94 -9.74
C GLU A 928 28.59 7.21 -8.49
N ALA A 929 28.65 7.92 -7.35
CA ALA A 929 29.16 7.39 -6.09
C ALA A 929 28.35 6.18 -5.60
N VAL A 930 27.03 6.34 -5.51
CA VAL A 930 26.13 5.29 -5.03
C VAL A 930 26.02 4.16 -6.05
N SER A 931 25.95 4.46 -7.35
CA SER A 931 25.96 3.43 -8.38
C SER A 931 27.24 2.59 -8.35
N PHE A 932 28.39 3.21 -8.09
CA PHE A 932 29.67 2.51 -7.98
C PHE A 932 29.70 1.58 -6.77
N ALA A 933 29.19 2.02 -5.62
CA ALA A 933 29.08 1.21 -4.42
C ALA A 933 28.21 -0.04 -4.63
N TYR A 934 26.97 0.11 -5.13
CA TYR A 934 26.10 -1.04 -5.43
C TYR A 934 26.76 -2.00 -6.42
N ARG A 935 27.32 -1.47 -7.50
CA ARG A 935 27.94 -2.27 -8.57
C ARG A 935 29.13 -3.08 -8.03
N SER A 936 30.00 -2.44 -7.26
CA SER A 936 31.22 -3.05 -6.73
C SER A 936 30.94 -4.03 -5.61
N TRP A 937 30.02 -3.76 -4.70
CA TRP A 937 29.68 -4.70 -3.63
C TRP A 937 28.80 -5.86 -4.10
N ARG A 938 27.90 -5.63 -5.07
CA ARG A 938 27.16 -6.73 -5.72
C ARG A 938 28.07 -7.64 -6.54
N ARG A 939 29.22 -7.14 -7.03
CA ARG A 939 30.25 -7.97 -7.67
C ARG A 939 30.73 -9.10 -6.76
N GLU A 940 30.74 -8.85 -5.45
CA GLU A 940 31.24 -9.77 -4.43
C GLU A 940 30.22 -10.84 -4.00
N TRP A 941 29.04 -10.88 -4.63
CA TRP A 941 28.09 -12.00 -4.56
C TRP A 941 28.49 -13.13 -5.53
N ARG A 942 29.58 -13.87 -5.23
CA ARG A 942 30.24 -14.81 -6.18
C ARG A 942 29.77 -16.27 -6.08
N GLY A 943 28.61 -16.49 -5.46
CA GLY A 943 27.99 -17.80 -5.30
C GLY A 943 28.45 -18.57 -4.07
N PRO A 944 28.00 -19.84 -3.93
CA PRO A 944 28.19 -20.64 -2.72
C PRO A 944 29.64 -20.73 -2.24
N GLY A 945 29.87 -20.40 -0.96
CA GLY A 945 31.16 -20.36 -0.29
C GLY A 945 31.98 -19.08 -0.54
N ARG A 946 31.51 -18.22 -1.44
CA ARG A 946 32.14 -16.95 -1.86
C ARG A 946 31.11 -15.81 -1.90
N GLU A 947 30.08 -15.89 -1.07
CA GLU A 947 29.10 -14.84 -0.84
C GLU A 947 29.68 -13.72 0.05
N TYR A 948 30.74 -13.06 -0.41
CA TYR A 948 31.53 -12.14 0.41
C TYR A 948 30.77 -10.89 0.84
N THR A 949 29.88 -10.38 -0.03
CA THR A 949 28.92 -9.33 0.30
C THR A 949 27.52 -9.75 -0.19
N ALA A 950 26.58 -9.83 0.74
CA ALA A 950 25.24 -10.35 0.49
C ALA A 950 24.14 -9.30 0.49
N GLY A 951 24.44 -8.05 0.88
CA GLY A 951 23.46 -6.99 0.79
C GLY A 951 24.02 -5.59 0.89
N VAL A 952 23.28 -4.65 0.30
CA VAL A 952 23.61 -3.23 0.18
C VAL A 952 22.33 -2.41 0.30
N LEU A 953 22.24 -1.61 1.36
CA LEU A 953 21.12 -0.72 1.65
C LEU A 953 21.62 0.73 1.71
N VAL A 954 21.19 1.57 0.76
CA VAL A 954 21.60 2.98 0.73
C VAL A 954 20.87 3.77 1.83
N TRP A 955 21.61 4.65 2.50
CA TRP A 955 21.02 5.75 3.26
C TRP A 955 20.83 6.90 2.28
N GLN A 956 19.61 7.28 1.90
CA GLN A 956 18.30 6.75 2.32
C GLN A 956 17.30 6.75 1.15
N LEU A 957 16.10 6.16 1.32
CA LEU A 957 15.07 6.12 0.27
C LEU A 957 14.44 7.49 0.03
N ASN A 958 13.88 8.06 1.10
CA ASN A 958 12.90 9.14 1.08
C ASN A 958 13.26 10.27 2.04
N ASP A 959 12.56 11.39 1.95
CA ASP A 959 12.64 12.52 2.89
C ASP A 959 11.28 12.73 3.60
N CYS A 960 11.32 13.23 4.84
CA CYS A 960 10.16 13.69 5.62
C CYS A 960 9.91 15.21 5.50
N TRP A 961 10.86 15.95 4.91
CA TRP A 961 10.89 17.40 4.80
C TRP A 961 11.56 17.76 3.44
N PRO A 962 11.19 18.85 2.74
CA PRO A 962 11.92 19.38 1.57
C PRO A 962 13.38 19.82 1.88
N VAL A 963 14.39 18.95 1.70
CA VAL A 963 15.76 19.13 2.22
C VAL A 963 16.84 18.74 1.19
N VAL A 964 18.09 19.18 1.42
CA VAL A 964 19.30 18.56 0.86
C VAL A 964 19.70 17.36 1.74
N SER A 965 19.60 16.14 1.20
CA SER A 965 19.83 14.89 1.92
C SER A 965 20.43 13.80 1.03
N TRP A 966 20.66 12.63 1.63
CA TRP A 966 21.04 11.40 0.94
C TRP A 966 19.88 10.67 0.24
N ALA A 967 18.64 11.17 0.34
CA ALA A 967 17.50 10.50 -0.25
C ALA A 967 17.68 10.30 -1.76
N ILE A 968 17.28 9.12 -2.26
CA ILE A 968 17.31 8.80 -3.70
C ILE A 968 16.08 9.35 -4.43
N ALA A 969 15.06 9.77 -3.69
CA ALA A 969 13.91 10.52 -4.19
C ALA A 969 13.53 11.60 -3.17
N ASP A 970 13.22 12.80 -3.63
CA ASP A 970 12.92 13.94 -2.74
C ASP A 970 11.52 13.84 -2.11
N TYR A 971 11.25 14.68 -1.10
CA TYR A 971 10.00 14.73 -0.33
C TYR A 971 8.70 14.65 -1.16
N PHE A 972 8.69 15.21 -2.37
CA PHE A 972 7.54 15.24 -3.27
C PHE A 972 7.43 14.00 -4.17
N LEU A 973 8.11 12.89 -3.84
CA LEU A 973 8.16 11.65 -4.62
C LEU A 973 8.82 11.84 -6.00
N ARG A 974 9.76 12.79 -6.15
CA ARG A 974 10.51 12.99 -7.40
C ARG A 974 11.81 12.19 -7.34
N PRO A 975 11.97 11.14 -8.17
CA PRO A 975 13.20 10.35 -8.15
C PRO A 975 14.39 11.18 -8.63
N LYS A 976 15.46 11.21 -7.84
CA LYS A 976 16.73 11.84 -8.22
C LYS A 976 17.45 10.91 -9.23
N PRO A 977 18.44 11.41 -10.01
CA PRO A 977 19.26 10.58 -10.91
C PRO A 977 19.76 9.26 -10.31
N VAL A 978 20.16 9.27 -9.04
CA VAL A 978 20.64 8.09 -8.32
C VAL A 978 19.60 6.95 -8.22
N TYR A 979 18.31 7.24 -8.18
CA TYR A 979 17.27 6.20 -8.17
C TYR A 979 17.35 5.32 -9.42
N TYR A 980 17.52 5.94 -10.58
CA TYR A 980 17.57 5.24 -11.86
C TYR A 980 18.86 4.44 -12.01
N THR A 981 19.99 4.96 -11.53
CA THR A 981 21.22 4.17 -11.52
C THR A 981 21.16 2.99 -10.57
N ILE A 982 20.59 3.13 -9.36
CA ILE A 982 20.33 1.99 -8.46
C ILE A 982 19.44 0.95 -9.14
N ALA A 983 18.35 1.39 -9.79
CA ALA A 983 17.46 0.48 -10.50
C ALA A 983 18.20 -0.35 -11.55
N ARG A 984 19.12 0.26 -12.30
CA ARG A 984 20.00 -0.46 -13.23
C ARG A 984 21.00 -1.38 -12.53
N GLN A 985 21.60 -0.95 -11.41
CA GLN A 985 22.55 -1.79 -10.66
C GLN A 985 21.92 -2.96 -9.91
N LEU A 986 20.61 -2.93 -9.69
CA LEU A 986 19.84 -4.01 -9.05
C LEU A 986 18.98 -4.82 -10.03
N ALA A 987 19.04 -4.53 -11.33
CA ALA A 987 18.33 -5.31 -12.33
C ALA A 987 18.71 -6.81 -12.26
N PRO A 988 17.83 -7.73 -12.71
CA PRO A 988 18.09 -9.18 -12.63
C PRO A 988 19.38 -9.61 -13.34
N ILE A 989 19.71 -8.95 -14.46
CA ILE A 989 20.96 -9.12 -15.18
C ILE A 989 21.65 -7.76 -15.26
N THR A 990 22.93 -7.70 -14.90
CA THR A 990 23.75 -6.48 -15.01
C THR A 990 25.10 -6.78 -15.62
N VAL A 991 25.77 -5.73 -16.10
CA VAL A 991 27.19 -5.75 -16.51
C VAL A 991 27.90 -4.61 -15.82
N GLY A 992 29.11 -4.87 -15.33
CA GLY A 992 29.94 -3.87 -14.68
C GLY A 992 31.32 -3.79 -15.29
N ILE A 993 31.90 -2.59 -15.25
CA ILE A 993 33.31 -2.34 -15.58
C ILE A 993 33.94 -1.64 -14.37
N PHE A 994 35.16 -2.04 -14.04
CA PHE A 994 36.02 -1.35 -13.10
C PHE A 994 37.30 -0.95 -13.82
N ARG A 995 37.62 0.35 -13.80
CA ARG A 995 38.84 0.90 -14.37
C ARG A 995 39.91 1.09 -13.30
N ASN A 996 41.04 0.43 -13.47
CA ASN A 996 42.23 0.63 -12.64
C ASN A 996 43.31 1.39 -13.41
N VAL A 997 43.64 2.59 -12.96
CA VAL A 997 44.63 3.48 -13.57
C VAL A 997 46.00 3.23 -12.96
N VAL A 998 46.95 2.83 -13.80
CA VAL A 998 48.34 2.56 -13.42
C VAL A 998 49.17 3.82 -13.60
N LYS A 999 49.88 4.21 -12.54
CA LYS A 999 50.68 5.44 -12.46
C LYS A 999 52.18 5.10 -12.41
N ASN A 1000 53.04 6.06 -12.73
CA ASN A 1000 54.49 5.88 -12.74
C ASN A 1000 55.12 5.73 -11.34
N ARG A 1001 54.37 6.06 -10.28
CA ARG A 1001 54.78 5.90 -8.88
C ARG A 1001 53.55 5.83 -7.97
N ASP A 1002 53.71 5.26 -6.78
CA ASP A 1002 52.66 5.17 -5.77
C ASP A 1002 52.24 6.56 -5.27
N ASN A 1003 50.95 6.70 -4.97
CA ASN A 1003 50.38 7.91 -4.37
C ASN A 1003 49.10 7.60 -3.58
N ASP A 1004 48.57 8.64 -2.95
CA ASP A 1004 47.33 8.64 -2.17
C ASP A 1004 46.08 8.96 -3.03
N ARG A 1005 46.22 9.02 -4.36
CA ARG A 1005 45.11 9.33 -5.26
C ARG A 1005 44.31 8.07 -5.59
N PRO A 1006 42.98 8.17 -5.78
CA PRO A 1006 42.16 7.03 -6.13
C PRO A 1006 42.66 6.22 -7.32
N ARG A 1007 42.36 4.93 -7.33
CA ARG A 1007 42.77 4.02 -8.41
C ARG A 1007 42.14 4.34 -9.75
N GLN A 1008 41.03 5.06 -9.78
CA GLN A 1008 40.34 5.42 -11.02
C GLN A 1008 40.83 6.75 -11.62
N PHE A 1009 41.66 7.50 -10.88
CA PHE A 1009 42.06 8.85 -11.29
C PHE A 1009 43.20 8.84 -12.29
N TYR A 1010 42.94 9.48 -13.42
CA TYR A 1010 43.94 9.93 -14.37
C TYR A 1010 44.66 11.18 -13.84
N GLU A 1011 45.99 11.12 -13.92
CA GLU A 1011 46.93 12.14 -13.44
C GLU A 1011 47.95 12.49 -14.54
N PHE A 1012 48.24 13.80 -14.66
CA PHE A 1012 49.07 14.37 -15.74
C PHE A 1012 50.32 15.13 -15.23
N GLY A 1013 50.51 15.17 -13.92
CA GLY A 1013 51.62 15.91 -13.28
C GLY A 1013 52.85 15.04 -13.04
N ALA A 1014 53.58 15.31 -11.96
CA ALA A 1014 54.71 14.48 -11.54
C ALA A 1014 54.31 13.01 -11.33
N MET A 1015 53.12 12.80 -10.75
CA MET A 1015 52.41 11.53 -10.77
C MET A 1015 51.77 11.41 -12.16
N GLN A 1016 52.39 10.64 -13.05
CA GLN A 1016 51.94 10.51 -14.42
C GLN A 1016 51.22 9.17 -14.59
N THR A 1017 50.05 9.20 -15.23
CA THR A 1017 49.38 7.97 -15.65
C THR A 1017 50.13 7.31 -16.80
N LEU A 1018 50.27 5.99 -16.74
CA LEU A 1018 50.90 5.20 -17.80
C LEU A 1018 49.85 4.56 -18.71
N TYR A 1019 48.86 3.90 -18.12
CA TYR A 1019 47.75 3.23 -18.80
C TYR A 1019 46.65 2.88 -17.79
N ALA A 1020 45.55 2.29 -18.27
CA ALA A 1020 44.52 1.72 -17.41
C ALA A 1020 44.22 0.26 -17.79
N THR A 1021 43.78 -0.55 -16.84
CA THR A 1021 43.17 -1.86 -17.05
C THR A 1021 41.68 -1.81 -16.73
N LEU A 1022 40.92 -2.71 -17.34
CA LEU A 1022 39.47 -2.85 -17.18
C LEU A 1022 39.19 -4.28 -16.71
N SER A 1023 38.47 -4.41 -15.61
CA SER A 1023 37.83 -5.67 -15.20
C SER A 1023 36.35 -5.60 -15.55
N VAL A 1024 35.83 -6.60 -16.25
CA VAL A 1024 34.43 -6.68 -16.67
C VAL A 1024 33.79 -7.92 -16.07
N TRP A 1025 32.61 -7.76 -15.49
CA TRP A 1025 31.82 -8.86 -14.93
C TRP A 1025 30.35 -8.72 -15.31
N GLY A 1026 29.62 -9.83 -15.17
CA GLY A 1026 28.16 -9.85 -15.28
C GLY A 1026 27.52 -10.47 -14.04
N THR A 1027 26.40 -9.92 -13.60
CA THR A 1027 25.61 -10.49 -12.49
C THR A 1027 24.31 -11.05 -13.04
N ASN A 1028 23.90 -12.21 -12.53
CA ASN A 1028 22.63 -12.84 -12.85
C ASN A 1028 21.97 -13.30 -11.55
N SER A 1029 20.94 -12.58 -11.11
CA SER A 1029 20.14 -12.94 -9.92
C SER A 1029 19.02 -13.92 -10.22
N THR A 1030 18.87 -14.38 -11.46
CA THR A 1030 17.91 -15.46 -11.77
C THR A 1030 18.48 -16.82 -11.40
N LEU A 1031 17.59 -17.79 -11.13
CA LEU A 1031 17.99 -19.15 -10.75
C LEU A 1031 18.42 -20.03 -11.93
N LYS A 1032 18.58 -19.46 -13.13
CA LYS A 1032 18.99 -20.19 -14.33
C LYS A 1032 20.21 -19.54 -14.96
N ALA A 1033 21.14 -20.35 -15.43
CA ALA A 1033 22.27 -19.85 -16.21
C ALA A 1033 21.75 -19.15 -17.49
N ARG A 1034 22.44 -18.09 -17.91
CA ARG A 1034 22.07 -17.31 -19.10
C ARG A 1034 23.27 -17.19 -20.06
N PRO A 1035 23.23 -17.87 -21.21
CA PRO A 1035 24.16 -17.60 -22.30
C PRO A 1035 23.92 -16.19 -22.85
N ALA A 1036 24.99 -15.44 -23.06
CA ALA A 1036 24.94 -14.08 -23.57
C ALA A 1036 26.17 -13.79 -24.44
N LYS A 1037 26.12 -12.69 -25.16
CA LYS A 1037 27.23 -12.14 -25.92
C LYS A 1037 27.62 -10.80 -25.32
N LEU A 1038 28.83 -10.71 -24.80
CA LEU A 1038 29.41 -9.47 -24.32
C LEU A 1038 29.97 -8.69 -25.51
N GLU A 1039 29.46 -7.49 -25.72
CA GLU A 1039 29.98 -6.52 -26.68
C GLU A 1039 30.61 -5.35 -25.91
N LEU A 1040 31.85 -5.01 -26.25
CA LEU A 1040 32.61 -3.90 -25.68
C LEU A 1040 32.90 -2.89 -26.79
N CYS A 1041 32.54 -1.64 -26.56
CA CYS A 1041 32.81 -0.52 -27.45
C CYS A 1041 33.69 0.52 -26.73
N PHE A 1042 34.75 0.97 -27.37
CA PHE A 1042 35.70 1.94 -26.83
C PHE A 1042 35.69 3.20 -27.68
N PHE A 1043 35.09 4.27 -27.16
CA PHE A 1043 34.93 5.54 -27.86
C PHE A 1043 35.96 6.55 -27.37
N ASP A 1044 36.75 7.14 -28.25
CA ASP A 1044 37.63 8.25 -27.90
C ASP A 1044 36.86 9.58 -27.94
N LEU A 1045 36.77 10.33 -26.84
CA LEU A 1045 36.09 11.62 -26.82
C LEU A 1045 36.75 12.69 -27.73
N ARG A 1046 37.94 12.41 -28.26
CA ARG A 1046 38.70 13.32 -29.14
C ARG A 1046 38.67 12.93 -30.61
N SER A 1047 38.07 11.79 -30.95
CA SER A 1047 38.04 11.22 -32.31
C SER A 1047 36.71 10.51 -32.56
N PRO A 1048 36.17 10.49 -33.79
CA PRO A 1048 34.97 9.69 -34.07
C PRO A 1048 35.20 8.17 -34.04
N ASP A 1049 36.42 7.68 -33.77
CA ASP A 1049 36.70 6.23 -33.80
C ASP A 1049 36.04 5.50 -32.63
N CYS A 1050 35.60 4.27 -32.93
CA CYS A 1050 35.18 3.29 -31.95
C CYS A 1050 35.87 1.96 -32.23
N LEU A 1051 36.55 1.38 -31.23
CA LEU A 1051 36.98 -0.02 -31.28
C LEU A 1051 35.87 -0.90 -30.69
N VAL A 1052 35.52 -1.99 -31.38
CA VAL A 1052 34.50 -2.93 -30.93
C VAL A 1052 35.11 -4.32 -30.75
N GLU A 1053 34.87 -4.94 -29.60
CA GLU A 1053 35.18 -6.34 -29.31
C GLU A 1053 33.92 -7.09 -28.91
N THR A 1054 33.84 -8.38 -29.26
CA THR A 1054 32.68 -9.21 -28.93
C THR A 1054 33.13 -10.59 -28.48
N ARG A 1055 32.49 -11.15 -27.45
CA ARG A 1055 32.80 -12.46 -26.87
C ARG A 1055 31.53 -13.17 -26.41
N ASP A 1056 31.46 -14.47 -26.64
CA ASP A 1056 30.40 -15.29 -26.05
C ASP A 1056 30.72 -15.58 -24.58
N VAL A 1057 29.73 -15.45 -23.71
CA VAL A 1057 29.86 -15.59 -22.25
C VAL A 1057 28.67 -16.35 -21.67
N VAL A 1058 28.82 -16.88 -20.46
CA VAL A 1058 27.72 -17.51 -19.72
C VAL A 1058 27.65 -16.88 -18.34
N LEU A 1059 26.50 -16.30 -18.01
CA LEU A 1059 26.21 -15.81 -16.67
C LEU A 1059 25.67 -16.96 -15.82
N LEU A 1060 26.38 -17.27 -14.73
CA LEU A 1060 26.00 -18.34 -13.82
C LEU A 1060 24.76 -17.95 -13.00
N PRO A 1061 23.92 -18.91 -12.57
CA PRO A 1061 22.69 -18.62 -11.84
C PRO A 1061 22.97 -18.04 -10.45
N ASN A 1062 22.19 -17.05 -10.06
CA ASN A 1062 22.18 -16.42 -8.74
C ASN A 1062 23.55 -15.95 -8.23
N GLN A 1063 24.41 -15.44 -9.09
CA GLN A 1063 25.74 -14.96 -8.72
C GLN A 1063 26.33 -13.97 -9.73
N THR A 1064 27.45 -13.36 -9.34
CA THR A 1064 28.33 -12.60 -10.23
C THR A 1064 29.38 -13.52 -10.86
N THR A 1065 29.67 -13.29 -12.15
CA THR A 1065 30.68 -13.99 -12.95
C THR A 1065 31.68 -12.97 -13.51
N GLU A 1066 32.97 -13.13 -13.20
CA GLU A 1066 34.06 -12.38 -13.84
C GLU A 1066 34.16 -12.81 -15.31
N LEU A 1067 34.13 -11.86 -16.25
CA LEU A 1067 34.06 -12.15 -17.69
C LEU A 1067 35.41 -11.95 -18.38
N LEU A 1068 36.11 -10.86 -18.07
CA LEU A 1068 37.46 -10.61 -18.59
C LEU A 1068 38.20 -9.52 -17.81
N GLU A 1069 39.52 -9.55 -17.92
CA GLU A 1069 40.41 -8.45 -17.57
C GLU A 1069 41.27 -8.09 -18.78
N MET A 1070 41.40 -6.80 -19.10
CA MET A 1070 42.18 -6.34 -20.25
C MET A 1070 42.78 -4.95 -20.03
N LYS A 1071 43.80 -4.61 -20.80
CA LYS A 1071 44.27 -3.21 -20.87
C LYS A 1071 43.23 -2.36 -21.60
N CYS A 1072 42.90 -1.18 -21.09
CA CYS A 1072 42.05 -0.23 -21.81
C CYS A 1072 42.77 0.18 -23.10
N PRO A 1073 42.15 0.02 -24.28
CA PRO A 1073 42.78 0.41 -25.53
C PRO A 1073 43.03 1.93 -25.55
N GLY A 1074 44.06 2.33 -26.28
CA GLY A 1074 44.30 3.73 -26.65
C GLY A 1074 43.59 4.08 -27.97
N PRO A 1075 43.47 5.36 -28.33
CA PRO A 1075 42.87 5.79 -29.58
C PRO A 1075 43.68 5.32 -30.79
N ALA A 1076 42.98 5.05 -31.89
CA ALA A 1076 43.52 4.41 -33.09
C ALA A 1076 44.62 5.24 -33.80
N HIS A 1077 44.63 6.57 -33.63
CA HIS A 1077 45.44 7.52 -34.41
C HIS A 1077 46.72 8.03 -33.72
N ARG A 1078 47.18 7.43 -32.62
CA ARG A 1078 48.40 7.87 -31.91
C ARG A 1078 49.48 6.78 -31.86
N LYS A 1079 49.90 6.28 -33.04
CA LYS A 1079 51.00 5.30 -33.19
C LYS A 1079 52.40 5.94 -33.13
N ASP A 1080 52.44 7.26 -33.10
CA ASP A 1080 53.57 8.17 -33.24
C ASP A 1080 54.11 8.69 -31.89
N LEU A 1081 53.51 8.27 -30.77
CA LEU A 1081 54.00 8.60 -29.45
C LEU A 1081 55.22 7.74 -29.08
N LEU A 1082 56.36 8.39 -28.91
CA LEU A 1082 57.56 7.76 -28.38
C LEU A 1082 57.32 7.32 -26.92
N PRO A 1083 57.89 6.19 -26.47
CA PRO A 1083 57.90 5.83 -25.05
C PRO A 1083 58.49 6.98 -24.21
N GLY A 1084 57.67 7.63 -23.38
CA GLY A 1084 58.09 8.74 -22.51
C GLY A 1084 57.47 10.12 -22.81
N ASP A 1085 56.58 10.27 -23.79
CA ASP A 1085 55.85 11.54 -24.00
C ASP A 1085 54.84 11.79 -22.84
N PRO A 1086 54.91 12.93 -22.11
CA PRO A 1086 53.95 13.32 -21.08
C PRO A 1086 52.48 13.33 -21.53
N LEU A 1087 52.24 13.52 -22.84
CA LEU A 1087 50.92 13.54 -23.48
C LEU A 1087 50.45 12.16 -23.96
N ALA A 1088 51.18 11.07 -23.63
CA ALA A 1088 50.94 9.72 -24.14
C ALA A 1088 49.97 8.84 -23.32
N VAL A 1089 49.13 9.43 -22.45
CA VAL A 1089 48.13 8.65 -21.72
C VAL A 1089 46.96 8.31 -22.64
N SER A 1090 47.12 7.23 -23.40
CA SER A 1090 46.25 6.91 -24.52
C SER A 1090 44.78 6.72 -24.11
N SER A 1091 44.49 6.11 -22.96
CA SER A 1091 43.10 5.82 -22.54
C SER A 1091 42.38 6.93 -21.77
N ALA A 1092 43.00 8.08 -21.51
CA ALA A 1092 42.43 9.15 -20.66
C ALA A 1092 41.21 9.86 -21.25
N SER A 1093 40.93 9.67 -22.55
CA SER A 1093 39.73 10.15 -23.23
C SER A 1093 38.81 9.02 -23.68
N VAL A 1094 39.09 7.76 -23.32
CA VAL A 1094 38.37 6.59 -23.83
C VAL A 1094 37.24 6.18 -22.89
N VAL A 1095 36.00 6.31 -23.36
CA VAL A 1095 34.80 5.75 -22.73
C VAL A 1095 34.69 4.28 -23.11
N ALA A 1096 34.61 3.39 -22.11
CA ALA A 1096 34.41 1.96 -22.33
C ALA A 1096 32.95 1.61 -22.06
N SER A 1097 32.22 1.15 -23.08
CA SER A 1097 30.81 0.76 -22.97
C SER A 1097 30.65 -0.73 -23.16
N ALA A 1098 29.91 -1.38 -22.26
CA ALA A 1098 29.59 -2.80 -22.33
C ALA A 1098 28.09 -3.01 -22.56
N ARG A 1099 27.76 -3.96 -23.44
CA ARG A 1099 26.40 -4.52 -23.61
C ARG A 1099 26.45 -6.04 -23.45
N LEU A 1100 25.51 -6.58 -22.68
CA LEU A 1100 25.21 -8.00 -22.68
C LEU A 1100 24.01 -8.23 -23.58
N LEU A 1101 24.20 -8.97 -24.66
CA LEU A 1101 23.17 -9.33 -25.61
C LEU A 1101 22.71 -10.76 -25.37
N ASP A 1102 21.42 -11.02 -25.42
CA ASP A 1102 20.91 -12.39 -25.39
C ASP A 1102 21.46 -13.18 -26.58
N ALA A 1103 21.99 -14.38 -26.32
CA ALA A 1103 22.63 -15.18 -27.36
C ALA A 1103 21.65 -15.65 -28.46
N GLY A 1104 20.35 -15.76 -28.15
CA GLY A 1104 19.33 -16.20 -29.10
C GLY A 1104 18.62 -15.03 -29.79
N SER A 1105 18.09 -14.07 -29.02
CA SER A 1105 17.27 -12.97 -29.56
C SER A 1105 18.09 -11.75 -29.99
N GLY A 1106 19.31 -11.57 -29.49
CA GLY A 1106 20.09 -10.35 -29.66
C GLY A 1106 19.60 -9.15 -28.83
N GLU A 1107 18.62 -9.36 -27.95
CA GLU A 1107 18.09 -8.32 -27.04
C GLU A 1107 19.17 -7.84 -26.07
N VAL A 1108 19.23 -6.53 -25.81
CA VAL A 1108 20.14 -5.96 -24.80
C VAL A 1108 19.61 -6.31 -23.41
N LEU A 1109 20.28 -7.24 -22.73
CA LEU A 1109 19.96 -7.67 -21.36
C LEU A 1109 20.43 -6.65 -20.31
N ALA A 1110 21.61 -6.07 -20.52
CA ALA A 1110 22.19 -5.07 -19.63
C ALA A 1110 23.20 -4.20 -20.38
N ARG A 1111 23.42 -2.98 -19.88
CA ARG A 1111 24.45 -2.07 -20.39
C ARG A 1111 25.10 -1.27 -19.25
N TYR A 1112 26.34 -0.88 -19.45
CA TYR A 1112 27.05 0.05 -18.56
C TYR A 1112 28.17 0.75 -19.32
N SER A 1113 28.40 2.03 -19.03
CA SER A 1113 29.48 2.81 -19.63
C SER A 1113 30.38 3.39 -18.55
N ASP A 1114 31.66 3.07 -18.63
CA ASP A 1114 32.72 3.55 -17.76
C ASP A 1114 33.44 4.74 -18.41
N TRP A 1115 33.43 5.87 -17.71
CA TRP A 1115 34.04 7.12 -18.16
C TRP A 1115 35.36 7.38 -17.41
N PRO A 1116 36.39 7.96 -18.07
CA PRO A 1116 37.62 8.33 -17.38
C PRO A 1116 37.38 9.39 -16.30
N GLU A 1117 37.90 9.17 -15.10
CA GLU A 1117 37.79 10.10 -13.97
C GLU A 1117 39.14 10.75 -13.62
N PRO A 1118 39.14 11.96 -13.01
CA PRO A 1118 37.97 12.76 -12.64
C PRO A 1118 37.37 13.54 -13.82
N TYR A 1119 36.06 13.77 -13.77
CA TYR A 1119 35.29 14.41 -14.85
C TYR A 1119 35.76 15.83 -15.20
N ARG A 1120 36.37 16.55 -14.24
CA ARG A 1120 36.87 17.93 -14.45
C ARG A 1120 37.89 18.06 -15.59
N PHE A 1121 38.59 16.97 -15.94
CA PHE A 1121 39.57 16.96 -17.03
C PHE A 1121 38.95 16.67 -18.39
N LEU A 1122 37.71 16.17 -18.42
CA LEU A 1122 37.04 15.83 -19.67
C LEU A 1122 36.55 17.09 -20.40
N GLN A 1123 36.56 16.97 -21.72
CA GLN A 1123 35.96 17.91 -22.66
C GLN A 1123 35.17 17.08 -23.67
N PRO A 1124 33.96 16.61 -23.29
CA PRO A 1124 33.15 15.82 -24.20
C PRO A 1124 32.78 16.68 -25.43
N PRO A 1125 32.77 16.10 -26.64
CA PRO A 1125 32.30 16.80 -27.84
C PRO A 1125 30.79 17.03 -27.76
N ASP A 1126 30.24 17.83 -28.67
CA ASP A 1126 28.78 17.91 -28.83
C ASP A 1126 28.23 16.50 -29.13
N PRO A 1127 27.32 15.97 -28.30
CA PRO A 1127 26.81 14.63 -28.50
C PRO A 1127 25.92 14.51 -29.74
N GLY A 1128 25.41 15.62 -30.28
CA GLY A 1128 24.38 15.58 -31.32
C GLY A 1128 23.14 14.82 -30.83
N LEU A 1129 22.72 15.10 -29.59
CA LEU A 1129 21.59 14.43 -28.95
C LEU A 1129 20.29 14.71 -29.69
N GLU A 1130 19.65 13.65 -30.16
CA GLU A 1130 18.34 13.67 -30.80
C GLU A 1130 17.33 12.96 -29.89
N VAL A 1131 16.20 13.63 -29.61
CA VAL A 1131 15.10 13.08 -28.80
C VAL A 1131 13.84 13.05 -29.65
N GLU A 1132 13.44 11.86 -30.08
CA GLU A 1132 12.20 11.65 -30.83
C GLU A 1132 11.07 11.29 -29.86
N VAL A 1133 10.05 12.15 -29.77
CA VAL A 1133 8.87 11.91 -28.91
C VAL A 1133 7.72 11.36 -29.74
N LYS A 1134 7.25 10.16 -29.39
CA LYS A 1134 6.08 9.50 -29.99
C LYS A 1134 4.94 9.49 -28.98
N ALA A 1135 3.83 10.11 -29.33
CA ALA A 1135 2.61 10.02 -28.54
C ALA A 1135 2.10 8.56 -28.53
N GLY A 1136 1.90 8.00 -27.34
CA GLY A 1136 1.32 6.67 -27.14
C GLY A 1136 -0.15 6.73 -26.76
N VAL A 1137 -0.71 5.56 -26.43
CA VAL A 1137 -2.09 5.41 -25.95
C VAL A 1137 -2.12 5.63 -24.43
N ASN A 1138 -3.24 6.10 -23.87
CA ASN A 1138 -3.47 6.23 -22.43
C ASN A 1138 -2.46 7.14 -21.67
N ASP A 1139 -2.13 8.30 -22.22
CA ASP A 1139 -1.27 9.31 -21.57
C ASP A 1139 0.19 8.86 -21.34
N GLU A 1140 0.62 7.84 -22.07
CA GLU A 1140 2.01 7.44 -22.21
C GLU A 1140 2.62 8.01 -23.48
N SER A 1141 3.86 8.47 -23.41
CA SER A 1141 4.67 8.91 -24.55
C SER A 1141 5.98 8.13 -24.55
N THR A 1142 6.46 7.75 -25.72
CA THR A 1142 7.72 7.05 -25.88
C THR A 1142 8.75 8.01 -26.43
N LEU A 1143 9.88 8.15 -25.75
CA LEU A 1143 11.02 8.97 -26.14
C LEU A 1143 12.13 8.04 -26.62
N ILE A 1144 12.64 8.27 -27.83
CA ILE A 1144 13.79 7.55 -28.37
C ILE A 1144 14.97 8.52 -28.41
N LEU A 1145 16.01 8.22 -27.64
CA LEU A 1145 17.20 9.06 -27.51
C LEU A 1145 18.34 8.46 -28.33
N LYS A 1146 18.99 9.30 -29.15
CA LYS A 1146 20.11 8.94 -30.02
C LYS A 1146 21.21 9.98 -29.93
N VAL A 1147 22.45 9.54 -30.13
CA VAL A 1147 23.62 10.42 -30.11
C VAL A 1147 24.61 10.04 -31.21
N LYS A 1148 25.40 11.03 -31.63
CA LYS A 1148 26.53 10.88 -32.57
C LYS A 1148 27.86 10.72 -31.85
N ASN A 1149 27.99 11.27 -30.64
CA ASN A 1149 29.12 11.06 -29.75
C ASN A 1149 28.62 10.66 -28.36
N PRO A 1150 29.44 9.95 -27.55
CA PRO A 1150 29.06 9.59 -26.19
C PRO A 1150 28.63 10.79 -25.33
N VAL A 1151 27.60 10.60 -24.51
CA VAL A 1151 27.13 11.59 -23.54
C VAL A 1151 26.84 10.92 -22.20
N LYS A 1152 27.18 11.63 -21.12
CA LYS A 1152 26.99 11.15 -19.75
C LYS A 1152 25.80 11.82 -19.08
N CYS A 1153 25.02 11.01 -18.35
CA CYS A 1153 23.93 11.41 -17.47
C CYS A 1153 22.92 12.37 -18.12
N VAL A 1154 22.28 11.92 -19.19
CA VAL A 1154 21.16 12.63 -19.80
C VAL A 1154 19.96 12.59 -18.85
N VAL A 1155 19.61 13.74 -18.29
CA VAL A 1155 18.47 13.93 -17.39
C VAL A 1155 17.32 14.59 -18.14
N LEU A 1156 16.20 13.86 -18.22
CA LEU A 1156 14.93 14.29 -18.79
C LEU A 1156 14.06 14.98 -17.73
N SER A 1157 13.45 16.09 -18.11
CA SER A 1157 12.48 16.84 -17.32
C SER A 1157 11.41 17.47 -18.23
N VAL A 1158 10.42 18.16 -17.67
CA VAL A 1158 9.32 18.76 -18.43
C VAL A 1158 9.30 20.28 -18.35
N GLN A 1159 8.73 20.91 -19.38
CA GLN A 1159 8.48 22.35 -19.40
C GLN A 1159 7.21 22.71 -18.61
N GLY A 1160 7.39 23.63 -17.66
CA GLY A 1160 6.31 24.18 -16.83
C GLY A 1160 5.98 23.31 -15.62
N ASP A 1161 5.51 23.97 -14.56
CA ASP A 1161 5.16 23.31 -13.28
C ASP A 1161 3.65 23.06 -13.14
N SER A 1162 2.85 23.40 -14.16
CA SER A 1162 1.40 23.20 -14.16
C SER A 1162 1.04 21.81 -14.68
N GLY A 1163 0.90 20.84 -13.77
CA GLY A 1163 0.39 19.51 -14.09
C GLY A 1163 0.80 18.43 -13.11
N SER A 1164 0.27 17.22 -13.27
CA SER A 1164 0.73 16.04 -12.53
C SER A 1164 2.20 15.71 -12.87
N GLU A 1165 2.97 15.25 -11.89
CA GLU A 1165 4.34 14.79 -12.09
C GLU A 1165 4.45 13.76 -13.22
N VAL A 1166 5.47 13.90 -14.08
CA VAL A 1166 5.76 12.90 -15.13
C VAL A 1166 6.53 11.74 -14.52
N ARG A 1167 6.06 10.53 -14.79
CA ARG A 1167 6.77 9.31 -14.40
C ARG A 1167 7.58 8.80 -15.58
N TRP A 1168 8.89 8.74 -15.40
CA TRP A 1168 9.83 8.24 -16.39
C TRP A 1168 10.13 6.77 -16.11
N SER A 1169 10.14 5.93 -17.15
CA SER A 1169 10.56 4.52 -17.01
C SER A 1169 12.06 4.40 -16.76
N ASP A 1170 12.85 5.36 -17.24
CA ASP A 1170 14.28 5.48 -16.96
C ASP A 1170 14.73 6.94 -17.12
N ASN A 1171 15.87 7.31 -16.52
CA ASN A 1171 16.46 8.64 -16.59
C ASN A 1171 17.96 8.59 -16.24
N ALA A 1172 18.66 9.74 -16.28
CA ALA A 1172 20.09 9.84 -15.98
C ALA A 1172 20.93 8.87 -16.83
N LEU A 1173 20.72 8.92 -18.15
CA LEU A 1173 21.22 7.91 -19.09
C LEU A 1173 22.61 8.25 -19.61
N ASP A 1174 23.49 7.25 -19.65
CA ASP A 1174 24.67 7.31 -20.51
C ASP A 1174 24.27 6.76 -21.88
N LEU A 1175 24.54 7.54 -22.94
CA LEU A 1175 24.25 7.15 -24.32
C LEU A 1175 25.55 7.11 -25.12
N VAL A 1176 25.65 6.13 -26.02
CA VAL A 1176 26.75 5.98 -26.97
C VAL A 1176 26.20 5.80 -28.38
N PRO A 1177 27.00 6.09 -29.43
CA PRO A 1177 26.61 5.82 -30.81
C PRO A 1177 26.15 4.37 -31.02
N ASP A 1178 25.18 4.17 -31.93
CA ASP A 1178 24.62 2.86 -32.29
C ASP A 1178 23.96 2.07 -31.13
N ASP A 1179 23.60 2.74 -30.02
CA ASP A 1179 22.79 2.19 -28.92
C ASP A 1179 21.62 3.14 -28.55
N PRO A 1180 20.60 3.28 -29.42
CA PRO A 1180 19.42 4.09 -29.11
C PRO A 1180 18.71 3.56 -27.87
N GLN A 1181 18.38 4.45 -26.93
CA GLN A 1181 17.65 4.07 -25.72
C GLN A 1181 16.24 4.65 -25.72
N THR A 1182 15.29 3.87 -25.19
CA THR A 1182 13.87 4.21 -25.19
C THR A 1182 13.39 4.44 -23.77
N VAL A 1183 12.77 5.60 -23.52
CA VAL A 1183 12.16 5.97 -22.24
C VAL A 1183 10.67 6.17 -22.43
N THR A 1184 9.85 5.55 -21.59
CA THR A 1184 8.42 5.82 -21.53
C THR A 1184 8.16 6.90 -20.49
N ALA A 1185 7.39 7.92 -20.85
CA ALA A 1185 6.95 9.01 -20.00
C ALA A 1185 5.43 8.95 -19.84
N ARG A 1186 4.94 8.72 -18.62
CA ARG A 1186 3.50 8.74 -18.31
C ARG A 1186 3.12 10.08 -17.68
N GLY A 1187 2.06 10.70 -18.19
CA GLY A 1187 1.59 12.02 -17.75
C GLY A 1187 2.24 13.20 -18.48
N LEU A 1188 2.96 12.96 -19.59
CA LEU A 1188 3.60 14.02 -20.37
C LEU A 1188 2.56 14.99 -20.96
N LYS A 1189 1.39 14.48 -21.39
CA LYS A 1189 0.25 15.28 -21.89
C LYS A 1189 0.61 16.34 -22.95
N GLY A 1190 1.60 16.05 -23.80
CA GLY A 1190 2.07 16.99 -24.82
C GLY A 1190 2.91 18.17 -24.31
N ARG A 1191 3.32 18.18 -23.03
CA ARG A 1191 4.27 19.16 -22.51
C ARG A 1191 5.66 18.96 -23.15
N GLY A 1192 6.34 20.07 -23.43
CA GLY A 1192 7.70 20.06 -23.97
C GLY A 1192 8.67 19.34 -23.02
N VAL A 1193 9.61 18.59 -23.61
CA VAL A 1193 10.65 17.86 -22.88
C VAL A 1193 11.90 18.72 -22.82
N LYS A 1194 12.46 18.84 -21.61
CA LYS A 1194 13.72 19.53 -21.39
C LYS A 1194 14.80 18.52 -20.99
N VAL A 1195 16.04 18.84 -21.33
CA VAL A 1195 17.17 17.95 -21.07
C VAL A 1195 18.35 18.70 -20.47
N ALA A 1196 19.08 18.02 -19.58
CA ALA A 1196 20.40 18.40 -19.10
C ALA A 1196 21.34 17.19 -19.24
N TYR A 1197 22.64 17.43 -19.45
CA TYR A 1197 23.65 16.36 -19.50
C TYR A 1197 25.04 16.92 -19.16
N PHE A 1198 26.01 16.05 -18.90
CA PHE A 1198 27.37 16.48 -18.57
C PHE A 1198 28.01 17.25 -19.74
N GLY A 1199 28.48 18.47 -19.50
CA GLY A 1199 28.94 19.43 -20.52
C GLY A 1199 27.88 20.43 -20.98
N ARG A 1200 26.60 20.21 -20.63
CA ARG A 1200 25.48 21.16 -20.79
C ARG A 1200 24.45 20.93 -19.69
N GLU A 1201 24.84 21.29 -18.47
CA GLU A 1201 24.15 20.91 -17.23
C GLU A 1201 22.87 21.73 -16.99
N LYS A 1202 22.72 22.86 -17.68
CA LYS A 1202 21.49 23.64 -17.63
C LYS A 1202 20.40 23.00 -18.46
N VAL A 1203 19.23 22.92 -17.84
CA VAL A 1203 18.03 22.40 -18.46
C VAL A 1203 17.63 23.32 -19.62
N HIS A 1204 17.57 22.77 -20.83
CA HIS A 1204 17.15 23.49 -22.03
C HIS A 1204 16.05 22.74 -22.78
N GLY A 1205 15.16 23.49 -23.43
CA GLY A 1205 14.11 22.91 -24.26
C GLY A 1205 14.69 22.34 -25.54
N ILE A 1206 14.25 21.13 -25.90
CA ILE A 1206 14.62 20.51 -27.18
C ILE A 1206 13.41 20.49 -28.15
N LEU A 1207 12.18 20.57 -27.64
CA LEU A 1207 10.92 20.54 -28.40
C LEU A 1207 9.85 21.41 -27.74
#